data_AF-A6JC51-F1
#
_entry.id   AF-A6JC51-F1
#
_cell.length_a   1.000
_cell.length_b   1.000
_cell.length_c   1.000
_cell.angle_alpha   90.00
_cell.angle_beta   90.00
_cell.angle_gamma   90.00
#
_symmetry.space_group_name_H-M   'P 1'
#
loop_
_entity.id
_entity.type
_entity.pdbx_description
1 polymer ?
#
loop_
_entity_poly.entity_id
_entity_poly.type
_entity_poly.pdbx_seq_one_letter_code
_entity_poly.pdbx_strand_id
1 'polypeptide(L)'
;MYAPLILQSCSKVTETFDYLSFLPLQTVQGLLKAVQPLLKISMSMRDSLILVLRKALFASQLDARKSAVAGFLLLLKNFKVLGSLPSSQCTQSIGVTQVHVDVHSRYSAVANETFCLEIIDSLKRCLGQQADVRLMLYEGFYDVLRRNSQLASSIMQTLFSQLKQFYEPEPDLLPPLKLGACVLTQGSQTFLQEPLGHLLSCIQHCLAWYKSRVVPLQQGDEGEEEQEEEELYHELDDMLESITIRMIKSELEDFELDKSADFSQNNNVGIKNNICASLVMGVCEVLMEYNFSISNFSKSKSEEILSLFMCYKKFSDILSEKAGKGKAKMASKASDSLLSMKFVSDLLTALFRDSIQSHEESLSVLRSSSEFMHYALNVALQKVQQLTRTGCVSGPDGQNPDRIFQHLCDITRVLFWRYTSIPTSVEESAKKEKGKSISLLCLEALQKTFSAVLQFYQPKVQQFLQALDVMSTEEEEAGVTVTQRASFQIRQFQFVQMLSWTSKICKEHSQEDASFCKSLMSLFFSLHVLYKSPVTLLRDLSQDIHGQLGDIDQDVEIEKTDHFAIVNLRTAAPTVCLLVLSQAEKVLEEVDWLITKIKGSVNQETLSDEMTPEDASSQAVPPTVHIEKAITMQLGTLVTFFHELVQTALPSGSCVDTLLKDLSKIYSTLTAFVKYYLQVCQSSRRIPNTVEKLVKLSGSHLTPVCYSFISYVQNKSSNNPKCPEKEKAAVSKSMAKVLRETKPIPNLVFAIEQYEKFLIQLSKKSKVKIFFITTPIYCWKESSQLCGRQHS
;
A
#
# COMPACT_ATOMS: atom_id res chain seq x y z
N MET A 1 0.91 -2.66 35.02
CA MET A 1 1.87 -1.93 35.89
C MET A 1 2.90 -2.83 36.59
N TYR A 2 2.68 -4.13 36.79
CA TYR A 2 3.63 -4.99 37.55
C TYR A 2 4.80 -5.59 36.75
N ALA A 3 4.74 -5.68 35.42
CA ALA A 3 5.76 -6.35 34.62
C ALA A 3 7.17 -5.72 34.66
N PRO A 4 7.35 -4.38 34.64
CA PRO A 4 8.69 -3.78 34.70
C PRO A 4 9.43 -4.05 36.02
N LEU A 5 8.69 -4.14 37.14
CA LEU A 5 9.26 -4.41 38.46
C LEU A 5 9.75 -5.86 38.61
N ILE A 6 9.16 -6.81 37.88
CA ILE A 6 9.58 -8.21 37.88
C ILE A 6 10.88 -8.39 37.10
N LEU A 7 11.08 -7.62 36.03
CA LEU A 7 12.20 -7.79 35.09
C LEU A 7 13.39 -6.86 35.36
N GLN A 8 13.31 -5.95 36.34
CA GLN A 8 14.35 -4.95 36.62
C GLN A 8 15.74 -5.54 36.95
N SER A 9 15.77 -6.77 37.49
CA SER A 9 16.99 -7.51 37.84
C SER A 9 17.24 -8.73 36.94
N CYS A 10 16.51 -8.87 35.83
CA CYS A 10 16.63 -10.01 34.95
C CYS A 10 17.96 -9.95 34.16
N SER A 11 18.93 -10.77 34.57
CA SER A 11 20.25 -10.84 33.94
C SER A 11 20.20 -11.20 32.46
N LYS A 12 19.21 -12.00 32.03
CA LYS A 12 19.02 -12.38 30.62
C LYS A 12 18.75 -11.19 29.71
N VAL A 13 18.04 -10.17 30.21
CA VAL A 13 17.83 -8.92 29.45
C VAL A 13 19.16 -8.19 29.29
N THR A 14 19.97 -8.11 30.36
CA THR A 14 21.29 -7.48 30.32
C THR A 14 22.26 -8.24 29.40
N GLU A 15 22.29 -9.57 29.46
CA GLU A 15 23.10 -10.43 28.56
C GLU A 15 22.73 -10.22 27.08
N THR A 16 21.47 -9.85 26.80
CA THR A 16 21.05 -9.56 25.41
C THR A 16 21.79 -8.35 24.83
N PHE A 17 22.21 -7.40 25.67
CA PHE A 17 22.96 -6.23 25.20
C PHE A 17 24.33 -6.60 24.62
N ASP A 18 24.98 -7.66 25.12
CA ASP A 18 26.28 -8.09 24.59
C ASP A 18 26.19 -8.51 23.10
N TYR A 19 25.00 -8.94 22.66
CA TYR A 19 24.73 -9.30 21.28
C TYR A 19 24.29 -8.14 20.40
N LEU A 20 24.08 -6.94 20.95
CA LEU A 20 23.51 -5.78 20.25
C LEU A 20 24.31 -5.40 18.99
N SER A 21 25.64 -5.55 19.02
CA SER A 21 26.52 -5.26 17.88
C SER A 21 26.40 -6.24 16.70
N PHE A 22 25.84 -7.43 16.94
CA PHE A 22 25.66 -8.47 15.92
C PHE A 22 24.22 -8.52 15.37
N LEU A 23 23.29 -7.79 15.99
CA LEU A 23 21.91 -7.77 15.59
C LEU A 23 21.67 -6.74 14.47
N PRO A 24 20.71 -7.00 13.56
CA PRO A 24 20.28 -5.99 12.60
C PRO A 24 19.75 -4.73 13.31
N LEU A 25 19.98 -3.56 12.72
CA LEU A 25 19.58 -2.25 13.29
C LEU A 25 18.10 -2.20 13.69
N GLN A 26 17.21 -2.76 12.87
CA GLN A 26 15.76 -2.79 13.16
C GLN A 26 15.44 -3.57 14.45
N THR A 27 16.11 -4.70 14.66
CA THR A 27 15.99 -5.51 15.87
C THR A 27 16.51 -4.75 17.09
N VAL A 28 17.65 -4.06 16.94
CA VAL A 28 18.22 -3.24 18.02
C VAL A 28 17.26 -2.12 18.41
N GLN A 29 16.72 -1.37 17.45
CA GLN A 29 15.74 -0.31 17.72
C GLN A 29 14.49 -0.84 18.41
N GLY A 30 13.97 -2.00 17.98
CA GLY A 30 12.83 -2.66 18.61
C GLY A 30 13.13 -3.07 20.05
N LEU A 31 14.28 -3.72 20.28
CA LEU A 31 14.73 -4.15 21.61
C LEU A 31 14.90 -2.96 22.55
N LEU A 32 15.59 -1.91 22.12
CA LEU A 32 15.84 -0.73 22.93
C LEU A 32 14.55 0.03 23.29
N LYS A 33 13.61 0.17 22.34
CA LYS A 33 12.28 0.74 22.61
C LYS A 33 11.49 -0.10 23.61
N ALA A 34 11.55 -1.43 23.50
CA ALA A 34 10.83 -2.33 24.41
C ALA A 34 11.43 -2.37 25.83
N VAL A 35 12.76 -2.28 25.95
CA VAL A 35 13.50 -2.32 27.23
C VAL A 35 13.55 -0.94 27.91
N GLN A 36 13.15 0.12 27.21
CA GLN A 36 13.11 1.49 27.73
C GLN A 36 12.46 1.66 29.12
N PRO A 37 11.33 1.00 29.46
CA PRO A 37 10.75 1.09 30.80
C PRO A 37 11.66 0.52 31.89
N LEU A 38 12.48 -0.50 31.58
CA LEU A 38 13.44 -1.11 32.53
C LEU A 38 14.64 -0.20 32.76
N LEU A 39 15.12 0.48 31.71
CA LEU A 39 16.24 1.44 31.80
C LEU A 39 15.93 2.65 32.69
N LYS A 40 14.64 3.00 32.84
CA LYS A 40 14.20 4.07 33.76
C LYS A 40 14.23 3.66 35.23
N ILE A 41 14.26 2.36 35.53
CA ILE A 41 14.17 1.80 36.88
C ILE A 41 15.54 1.30 37.34
N SER A 42 16.22 0.51 36.50
CA SER A 42 17.45 -0.20 36.87
C SER A 42 18.70 0.54 36.38
N MET A 43 19.43 1.15 37.32
CA MET A 43 20.66 1.88 37.00
C MET A 43 21.77 0.94 36.50
N SER A 44 21.91 -0.25 37.10
CA SER A 44 22.91 -1.23 36.67
C SER A 44 22.70 -1.72 35.24
N MET A 45 21.44 -1.94 34.84
CA MET A 45 21.09 -2.30 33.46
C MET A 45 21.41 -1.17 32.49
N ARG A 46 21.14 0.07 32.89
CA ARG A 46 21.48 1.27 32.11
C ARG A 46 22.98 1.43 31.93
N ASP A 47 23.77 1.28 33.00
CA ASP A 47 25.22 1.43 32.95
C ASP A 47 25.86 0.32 32.11
N SER A 48 25.33 -0.92 32.21
CA SER A 48 25.73 -2.03 31.34
C SER A 48 25.46 -1.73 29.86
N LEU A 49 24.28 -1.20 29.54
CA LEU A 49 23.93 -0.79 28.18
C LEU A 49 24.88 0.31 27.67
N ILE A 50 25.14 1.35 28.48
CA ILE A 50 26.04 2.45 28.11
C ILE A 50 27.44 1.91 27.78
N LEU A 51 27.98 1.01 28.59
CA LEU A 51 29.29 0.40 28.36
C LEU A 51 29.34 -0.37 27.03
N VAL A 52 28.30 -1.16 26.74
CA VAL A 52 28.17 -1.88 25.47
C VAL A 52 28.10 -0.91 24.29
N LEU A 53 27.26 0.13 24.37
CA LEU A 53 27.11 1.12 23.31
C LEU A 53 28.41 1.91 23.08
N ARG A 54 29.12 2.30 24.14
CA ARG A 54 30.44 2.96 24.04
C ARG A 54 31.42 2.09 23.27
N LYS A 55 31.49 0.78 23.57
CA LYS A 55 32.34 -0.17 22.83
C LYS A 55 31.90 -0.30 21.37
N ALA A 56 30.59 -0.38 21.13
CA ALA A 56 30.03 -0.56 19.80
C ALA A 56 30.27 0.63 18.86
N LEU A 57 30.44 1.86 19.38
CA LEU A 57 30.85 3.02 18.57
C LEU A 57 32.23 2.87 17.90
N PHE A 58 33.11 2.04 18.46
CA PHE A 58 34.45 1.76 17.93
C PHE A 58 34.53 0.43 17.19
N ALA A 59 33.41 -0.26 17.00
CA ALA A 59 33.38 -1.51 16.23
C ALA A 59 33.74 -1.25 14.76
N SER A 60 34.44 -2.21 14.15
CA SER A 60 34.78 -2.15 12.72
C SER A 60 33.56 -2.25 11.82
N GLN A 61 32.50 -2.89 12.30
CA GLN A 61 31.26 -3.11 11.55
C GLN A 61 30.38 -1.85 11.55
N LEU A 62 29.93 -1.45 10.37
CA LEU A 62 29.07 -0.27 10.16
C LEU A 62 27.75 -0.38 10.94
N ASP A 63 27.09 -1.54 10.90
CA ASP A 63 25.81 -1.76 11.56
C ASP A 63 25.91 -1.74 13.10
N ALA A 64 27.04 -2.17 13.66
CA ALA A 64 27.30 -2.07 15.09
C ALA A 64 27.39 -0.59 15.54
N ARG A 65 28.05 0.26 14.75
CA ARG A 65 28.15 1.71 15.01
C ARG A 65 26.80 2.40 14.86
N LYS A 66 26.02 2.06 13.82
CA LYS A 66 24.62 2.50 13.67
C LYS A 66 23.78 2.12 14.88
N SER A 67 23.88 0.88 15.34
CA SER A 67 23.17 0.38 16.51
C SER A 67 23.56 1.13 17.79
N ALA A 68 24.84 1.47 17.94
CA ALA A 68 25.34 2.29 19.03
C ALA A 68 24.77 3.71 19.02
N VAL A 69 24.78 4.37 17.86
CA VAL A 69 24.19 5.71 17.67
C VAL A 69 22.68 5.70 17.99
N ALA A 70 21.94 4.71 17.48
CA ALA A 70 20.52 4.56 17.80
C ALA A 70 20.27 4.40 19.31
N GLY A 71 21.14 3.66 20.01
CA GLY A 71 21.08 3.51 21.46
C GLY A 71 21.34 4.81 22.21
N PHE A 72 22.43 5.51 21.90
CA PHE A 72 22.74 6.78 22.54
C PHE A 72 21.68 7.86 22.30
N LEU A 73 21.17 7.96 21.07
CA LEU A 73 20.07 8.86 20.75
C LEU A 73 18.81 8.52 21.56
N LEU A 74 18.48 7.23 21.73
CA LEU A 74 17.35 6.83 22.56
C LEU A 74 17.55 7.18 24.04
N LEU A 75 18.78 7.02 24.56
CA LEU A 75 19.11 7.44 25.93
C LEU A 75 18.89 8.96 26.08
N LEU A 76 19.50 9.78 25.22
CA LEU A 76 19.38 11.24 25.26
C LEU A 76 17.93 11.73 25.14
N LYS A 77 17.08 11.05 24.36
CA LYS A 77 15.63 11.39 24.24
C LYS A 77 14.85 11.21 25.55
N ASN A 78 15.34 10.42 26.49
CA ASN A 78 14.56 9.94 27.64
C ASN A 78 15.15 10.30 29.00
N PHE A 79 16.46 10.54 29.08
CA PHE A 79 17.11 11.06 30.27
C PHE A 79 17.15 12.58 30.17
N LYS A 80 16.15 13.24 30.76
CA LYS A 80 16.13 14.70 30.83
C LYS A 80 17.14 15.16 31.86
N VAL A 81 17.92 16.16 31.48
CA VAL A 81 18.65 16.95 32.47
C VAL A 81 17.60 17.80 33.18
N LEU A 82 17.51 17.67 34.50
CA LEU A 82 16.64 18.51 35.33
C LEU A 82 17.43 19.79 35.57
N GLY A 83 16.91 20.94 35.14
CA GLY A 83 17.67 22.19 35.14
C GLY A 83 18.25 22.50 36.51
N SER A 84 19.58 22.59 36.57
CA SER A 84 20.29 23.32 37.63
C SER A 84 20.08 24.81 37.39
N LEU A 85 19.83 25.56 38.48
CA LEU A 85 19.91 27.02 38.51
C LEU A 85 21.36 27.49 38.18
N PRO A 86 21.55 28.78 37.79
CA PRO A 86 22.81 29.29 37.23
C PRO A 86 24.03 28.99 38.09
N SER A 87 25.05 28.43 37.46
CA SER A 87 26.29 27.96 38.06
C SER A 87 27.29 29.11 38.25
N SER A 88 27.23 29.80 39.38
CA SER A 88 28.33 30.69 39.81
C SER A 88 29.31 30.04 40.81
N GLN A 89 29.23 28.72 41.05
CA GLN A 89 30.11 28.05 42.05
C GLN A 89 30.62 26.63 41.71
N CYS A 90 30.47 26.10 40.49
CA CYS A 90 30.89 24.71 40.22
C CYS A 90 32.24 24.62 39.48
N THR A 91 33.35 24.86 40.19
CA THR A 91 34.70 24.49 39.72
C THR A 91 35.18 23.26 40.46
N GLN A 92 34.82 22.07 39.96
CA GLN A 92 35.60 20.81 40.00
C GLN A 92 34.76 19.64 39.48
N SER A 93 35.24 18.96 38.43
CA SER A 93 34.72 17.67 38.01
C SER A 93 35.03 16.64 39.10
N ILE A 94 34.00 16.04 39.72
CA ILE A 94 34.22 15.07 40.79
C ILE A 94 33.95 13.65 40.27
N GLY A 95 35.00 12.83 40.22
CA GLY A 95 34.89 11.38 40.22
C GLY A 95 34.64 10.89 41.65
N VAL A 96 33.49 10.26 41.93
CA VAL A 96 33.20 9.64 43.23
C VAL A 96 32.69 8.22 43.02
N THR A 97 33.47 7.24 43.49
CA THR A 97 33.18 5.80 43.35
C THR A 97 32.30 5.22 44.46
N GLN A 98 31.83 6.00 45.43
CA GLN A 98 30.98 5.48 46.53
C GLN A 98 30.02 6.55 47.07
N VAL A 99 28.77 6.57 46.60
CA VAL A 99 27.62 7.15 47.33
C VAL A 99 26.39 6.30 47.04
N HIS A 100 25.97 5.47 47.99
CA HIS A 100 24.79 4.59 47.87
C HIS A 100 23.58 5.10 48.70
N VAL A 101 23.66 6.25 49.40
CA VAL A 101 22.53 6.70 50.24
C VAL A 101 22.43 8.23 50.25
N ASP A 102 21.25 8.71 49.87
CA ASP A 102 20.64 10.05 50.10
C ASP A 102 21.42 11.32 49.74
N VAL A 103 21.17 11.88 48.55
CA VAL A 103 20.60 13.24 48.27
C VAL A 103 20.31 13.30 46.75
N HIS A 104 19.13 12.85 46.31
CA HIS A 104 18.87 12.44 44.92
C HIS A 104 18.42 13.53 43.92
N SER A 105 18.25 14.80 44.28
CA SER A 105 17.75 15.81 43.32
C SER A 105 18.83 16.71 42.72
N ARG A 106 19.72 17.30 43.53
CA ARG A 106 20.76 18.25 43.05
C ARG A 106 21.98 17.55 42.43
N TYR A 107 22.45 16.47 43.05
CA TYR A 107 23.60 15.71 42.53
C TYR A 107 23.24 14.87 41.30
N SER A 108 21.99 14.37 41.22
CA SER A 108 21.49 13.64 40.05
C SER A 108 21.34 14.53 38.83
N ALA A 109 20.91 15.80 39.00
CA ALA A 109 20.77 16.75 37.90
C ALA A 109 22.11 17.04 37.20
N VAL A 110 23.12 17.46 37.96
CA VAL A 110 24.47 17.76 37.44
C VAL A 110 25.15 16.50 36.90
N ALA A 111 24.97 15.34 37.55
CA ALA A 111 25.46 14.07 37.03
C ALA A 111 24.78 13.66 35.72
N ASN A 112 23.48 13.91 35.57
CA ASN A 112 22.75 13.64 34.33
C ASN A 112 23.14 14.62 33.21
N GLU A 113 23.42 15.89 33.55
CA GLU A 113 23.92 16.90 32.63
C GLU A 113 25.28 16.51 32.05
N THR A 114 26.28 16.33 32.93
CA THR A 114 27.63 15.91 32.56
C THR A 114 27.61 14.60 31.78
N PHE A 115 26.77 13.64 32.17
CA PHE A 115 26.57 12.40 31.43
C PHE A 115 25.99 12.61 30.02
N CYS A 116 25.00 13.48 29.85
CA CYS A 116 24.45 13.78 28.54
C CYS A 116 25.47 14.48 27.64
N LEU A 117 26.27 15.40 28.20
CA LEU A 117 27.37 16.05 27.49
C LEU A 117 28.45 15.05 27.07
N GLU A 118 28.83 14.12 27.93
CA GLU A 118 29.76 13.02 27.58
C GLU A 118 29.23 12.18 26.41
N ILE A 119 27.92 11.90 26.37
CA ILE A 119 27.32 11.19 25.24
C ILE A 119 27.39 12.05 23.98
N ILE A 120 27.04 13.34 24.05
CA ILE A 120 27.13 14.25 22.89
C ILE A 120 28.56 14.31 22.37
N ASP A 121 29.57 14.41 23.23
CA ASP A 121 30.97 14.40 22.83
C ASP A 121 31.41 13.06 22.23
N SER A 122 30.88 11.95 22.74
CA SER A 122 31.08 10.64 22.12
C SER A 122 30.41 10.55 20.75
N LEU A 123 29.25 11.18 20.56
CA LEU A 123 28.53 11.24 19.29
C LEU A 123 29.19 12.19 18.29
N LYS A 124 29.85 13.27 18.72
CA LYS A 124 30.63 14.18 17.85
C LYS A 124 31.64 13.41 17.01
N ARG A 125 32.29 12.38 17.58
CA ARG A 125 33.24 11.51 16.85
C ARG A 125 32.59 10.73 15.70
N CYS A 126 31.27 10.53 15.72
CA CYS A 126 30.53 9.89 14.65
C CYS A 126 30.46 10.75 13.38
N LEU A 127 30.60 12.09 13.52
CA LEU A 127 30.65 13.01 12.37
C LEU A 127 31.92 12.84 11.52
N GLY A 128 32.96 12.19 12.05
CA GLY A 128 34.13 11.77 11.27
C GLY A 128 33.95 10.45 10.51
N GLN A 129 32.86 9.71 10.74
CA GLN A 129 32.67 8.35 10.21
C GLN A 129 31.95 8.32 8.86
N GLN A 130 31.39 7.18 8.45
CA GLN A 130 30.69 6.99 7.17
C GLN A 130 29.38 7.78 7.11
N ALA A 131 28.95 8.18 5.90
CA ALA A 131 27.77 9.01 5.69
C ALA A 131 26.49 8.48 6.36
N ASP A 132 26.25 7.17 6.30
CA ASP A 132 25.05 6.58 6.91
C ASP A 132 24.97 6.78 8.44
N VAL A 133 26.13 6.83 9.12
CA VAL A 133 26.19 7.08 10.57
C VAL A 133 25.90 8.56 10.85
N ARG A 134 26.43 9.47 10.02
CA ARG A 134 26.17 10.92 10.10
C ARG A 134 24.69 11.22 9.87
N LEU A 135 24.09 10.61 8.85
CA LEU A 135 22.67 10.74 8.53
C LEU A 135 21.79 10.34 9.73
N MET A 136 22.06 9.18 10.34
CA MET A 136 21.33 8.74 11.54
C MET A 136 21.48 9.71 12.71
N LEU A 137 22.66 10.33 12.85
CA LEU A 137 22.92 11.31 13.89
C LEU A 137 22.12 12.60 13.65
N TYR A 138 22.08 13.10 12.41
CA TYR A 138 21.31 14.29 12.04
C TYR A 138 19.80 14.09 12.26
N GLU A 139 19.24 12.95 11.83
CA GLU A 139 17.83 12.61 12.11
C GLU A 139 17.56 12.50 13.63
N GLY A 140 18.55 12.04 14.39
CA GLY A 140 18.45 11.86 15.83
C GLY A 140 18.51 13.15 16.64
N PHE A 141 19.38 14.09 16.26
CA PHE A 141 19.65 15.30 17.03
C PHE A 141 18.41 16.18 17.19
N TYR A 142 17.64 16.37 16.12
CA TYR A 142 16.40 17.15 16.19
C TYR A 142 15.40 16.57 17.21
N ASP A 143 15.22 15.25 17.23
CA ASP A 143 14.34 14.59 18.19
C ASP A 143 14.85 14.67 19.63
N VAL A 144 16.18 14.64 19.84
CA VAL A 144 16.80 14.83 21.15
C VAL A 144 16.55 16.26 21.63
N LEU A 145 16.85 17.25 20.81
CA LEU A 145 16.69 18.67 21.12
C LEU A 145 15.24 19.00 21.52
N ARG A 146 14.24 18.49 20.80
CA ARG A 146 12.82 18.67 21.14
C ARG A 146 12.40 18.11 22.49
N ARG A 147 13.06 17.03 22.95
CA ARG A 147 12.73 16.35 24.21
C ARG A 147 13.57 16.83 25.38
N ASN A 148 14.80 17.27 25.12
CA ASN A 148 15.78 17.71 26.10
C ASN A 148 16.39 19.03 25.65
N SER A 149 15.70 20.13 25.95
CA SER A 149 16.05 21.48 25.48
C SER A 149 17.39 21.99 26.01
N GLN A 150 17.88 21.48 27.13
CA GLN A 150 19.17 21.85 27.72
C GLN A 150 20.36 21.38 26.89
N LEU A 151 20.15 20.45 25.95
CA LEU A 151 21.19 20.02 25.01
C LEU A 151 21.20 20.86 23.72
N ALA A 152 20.33 21.88 23.60
CA ALA A 152 20.20 22.67 22.38
C ALA A 152 21.53 23.31 21.98
N SER A 153 22.17 24.08 22.87
CA SER A 153 23.47 24.71 22.60
C SER A 153 24.54 23.72 22.17
N SER A 154 24.72 22.62 22.91
CA SER A 154 25.71 21.58 22.57
C SER A 154 25.46 20.93 21.21
N ILE A 155 24.20 20.65 20.88
CA ILE A 155 23.81 20.09 19.57
C ILE A 155 24.06 21.13 18.47
N MET A 156 23.69 22.38 18.69
CA MET A 156 23.82 23.45 17.71
C MET A 156 25.28 23.81 17.44
N GLN A 157 26.12 23.89 18.48
CA GLN A 157 27.57 24.07 18.33
C GLN A 157 28.21 22.91 17.54
N THR A 158 27.72 21.68 17.76
CA THR A 158 28.16 20.51 16.99
C THR A 158 27.80 20.63 15.51
N LEU A 159 26.55 21.01 15.20
CA LEU A 159 26.09 21.17 13.82
C LEU A 159 26.78 22.35 13.12
N PHE A 160 26.98 23.45 13.83
CA PHE A 160 27.66 24.65 13.36
C PHE A 160 29.12 24.39 13.02
N SER A 161 29.87 23.74 13.93
CA SER A 161 31.26 23.35 13.67
C SER A 161 31.38 22.37 12.50
N GLN A 162 30.37 21.52 12.29
CA GLN A 162 30.30 20.66 11.10
C GLN A 162 30.04 21.48 9.83
N LEU A 163 29.08 22.41 9.84
CA LEU A 163 28.77 23.25 8.67
C LEU A 163 29.94 24.14 8.26
N LYS A 164 30.68 24.71 9.22
CA LYS A 164 31.87 25.53 8.97
C LYS A 164 32.95 24.82 8.15
N GLN A 165 33.03 23.48 8.20
CA GLN A 165 33.98 22.72 7.39
C GLN A 165 33.64 22.73 5.89
N PHE A 166 32.34 22.85 5.56
CA PHE A 166 31.82 22.76 4.20
C PHE A 166 31.35 24.11 3.65
N TYR A 167 31.21 25.15 4.48
CA TYR A 167 30.84 26.49 4.07
C TYR A 167 32.04 27.28 3.55
N GLU A 168 31.84 28.02 2.46
CA GLU A 168 32.80 29.03 2.01
C GLU A 168 32.46 30.40 2.62
N PRO A 169 33.33 30.99 3.44
CA PRO A 169 33.07 32.27 4.11
C PRO A 169 33.17 33.49 3.20
N GLU A 170 33.87 33.37 2.08
CA GLU A 170 34.03 34.47 1.13
C GLU A 170 32.68 34.79 0.45
N PRO A 171 32.16 36.03 0.54
CA PRO A 171 30.79 36.36 0.14
C PRO A 171 30.55 36.27 -1.38
N ASP A 172 31.59 36.49 -2.19
CA ASP A 172 31.50 36.49 -3.65
C ASP A 172 31.94 35.15 -4.27
N LEU A 173 32.36 34.18 -3.46
CA LEU A 173 32.76 32.86 -3.96
C LEU A 173 31.54 31.98 -4.23
N LEU A 174 31.44 31.50 -5.46
CA LEU A 174 30.46 30.52 -5.92
C LEU A 174 31.19 29.20 -6.24
N PRO A 175 30.65 28.03 -5.86
CA PRO A 175 29.42 27.82 -5.09
C PRO A 175 29.64 28.05 -3.57
N PRO A 176 28.58 28.34 -2.80
CA PRO A 176 28.68 28.66 -1.36
C PRO A 176 29.13 27.50 -0.46
N LEU A 177 29.11 26.27 -0.99
CA LEU A 177 29.35 25.03 -0.27
C LEU A 177 30.37 24.15 -1.01
N LYS A 178 31.32 23.60 -0.26
CA LYS A 178 32.40 22.70 -0.73
C LYS A 178 31.87 21.31 -1.05
N LEU A 179 31.15 21.16 -2.17
CA LEU A 179 30.59 19.87 -2.61
C LEU A 179 31.66 18.80 -2.84
N GLY A 180 32.85 19.20 -3.33
CA GLY A 180 33.97 18.28 -3.52
C GLY A 180 34.44 17.61 -2.23
N ALA A 181 34.36 18.30 -1.08
CA ALA A 181 34.73 17.75 0.22
C ALA A 181 33.69 16.73 0.75
N CYS A 182 32.50 16.68 0.15
CA CYS A 182 31.44 15.74 0.53
C CYS A 182 31.63 14.36 -0.12
N VAL A 183 32.54 14.23 -1.11
CA VAL A 183 32.77 13.00 -1.86
C VAL A 183 34.17 12.46 -1.58
N LEU A 184 34.24 11.19 -1.20
CA LEU A 184 35.48 10.50 -0.89
C LEU A 184 35.79 9.47 -1.99
N THR A 185 36.95 9.63 -2.64
CA THR A 185 37.45 8.68 -3.64
C THR A 185 38.56 7.85 -3.03
N GLN A 186 38.29 6.56 -2.77
CA GLN A 186 39.28 5.61 -2.29
C GLN A 186 39.52 4.55 -3.37
N GLY A 187 40.71 4.59 -3.98
CA GLY A 187 41.06 3.69 -5.09
C GLY A 187 40.10 3.84 -6.27
N SER A 188 39.43 2.75 -6.65
CA SER A 188 38.49 2.73 -7.77
C SER A 188 37.03 2.99 -7.36
N GLN A 189 36.74 3.31 -6.10
CA GLN A 189 35.37 3.51 -5.61
C GLN A 189 35.18 4.93 -5.09
N THR A 190 34.06 5.53 -5.49
CA THR A 190 33.62 6.87 -5.08
C THR A 190 32.42 6.74 -4.15
N PHE A 191 32.50 7.34 -2.96
CA PHE A 191 31.45 7.28 -1.94
C PHE A 191 31.04 8.67 -1.48
N LEU A 192 29.76 8.81 -1.12
CA LEU A 192 29.30 9.96 -0.35
C LEU A 192 29.84 9.86 1.07
N GLN A 193 30.48 10.93 1.54
CA GLN A 193 31.03 11.03 2.89
C GLN A 193 30.15 11.92 3.79
N GLU A 194 29.75 13.09 3.31
CA GLU A 194 28.94 14.06 4.06
C GLU A 194 27.57 14.27 3.38
N PRO A 195 26.45 13.84 3.99
CA PRO A 195 25.13 14.09 3.45
C PRO A 195 24.69 15.53 3.74
N LEU A 196 25.26 16.50 3.01
CA LEU A 196 25.14 17.93 3.29
C LEU A 196 23.69 18.44 3.37
N GLY A 197 22.80 17.92 2.52
CA GLY A 197 21.36 18.24 2.60
C GLY A 197 20.74 17.84 3.95
N HIS A 198 21.13 16.70 4.54
CA HIS A 198 20.63 16.29 5.86
C HIS A 198 21.22 17.12 7.00
N LEU A 199 22.48 17.56 6.87
CA LEU A 199 23.10 18.48 7.83
C LEU A 199 22.33 19.80 7.85
N LEU A 200 22.11 20.42 6.68
CA LEU A 200 21.33 21.66 6.58
C LEU A 200 19.89 21.46 7.05
N SER A 201 19.27 20.32 6.72
CA SER A 201 17.92 19.99 7.19
C SER A 201 17.88 19.96 8.72
N CYS A 202 18.84 19.30 9.37
CA CYS A 202 18.92 19.27 10.83
C CYS A 202 19.07 20.67 11.42
N ILE A 203 19.96 21.49 10.86
CA ILE A 203 20.18 22.88 11.30
C ILE A 203 18.90 23.71 11.15
N GLN A 204 18.27 23.68 9.98
CA GLN A 204 17.04 24.42 9.68
C GLN A 204 15.93 24.06 10.67
N HIS A 205 15.70 22.78 10.93
CA HIS A 205 14.66 22.36 11.85
C HIS A 205 14.97 22.73 13.31
N CYS A 206 16.24 22.64 13.72
CA CYS A 206 16.67 23.06 15.06
C CYS A 206 16.52 24.58 15.26
N LEU A 207 16.91 25.39 14.27
CA LEU A 207 16.69 26.84 14.26
C LEU A 207 15.21 27.20 14.30
N ALA A 208 14.39 26.56 13.46
CA ALA A 208 12.94 26.77 13.44
C ALA A 208 12.31 26.44 14.80
N TRP A 209 12.77 25.36 15.45
CA TRP A 209 12.33 25.02 16.80
C TRP A 209 12.74 26.10 17.82
N TYR A 210 14.00 26.55 17.80
CA TYR A 210 14.52 27.58 18.72
C TYR A 210 13.69 28.86 18.62
N LYS A 211 13.52 29.40 17.41
CA LYS A 211 12.70 30.60 17.15
C LYS A 211 11.26 30.44 17.62
N SER A 212 10.66 29.26 17.40
CA SER A 212 9.25 29.03 17.74
C SER A 212 8.98 28.86 19.24
N ARG A 213 9.97 28.43 20.03
CA ARG A 213 9.76 28.00 21.43
C ARG A 213 10.59 28.73 22.47
N VAL A 214 11.82 29.12 22.15
CA VAL A 214 12.78 29.64 23.14
C VAL A 214 12.74 31.17 23.17
N VAL A 215 12.73 31.81 22.00
CA VAL A 215 12.61 33.28 21.86
C VAL A 215 11.38 33.88 22.57
N PRO A 216 10.17 33.26 22.56
CA PRO A 216 9.03 33.80 23.30
C PRO A 216 9.11 33.67 24.82
N LEU A 217 9.99 32.82 25.36
CA LEU A 217 10.13 32.55 26.79
C LEU A 217 11.21 33.40 27.48
N GLN A 218 12.11 34.03 26.71
CA GLN A 218 13.31 34.75 27.19
C GLN A 218 13.12 36.28 27.34
N GLN A 219 11.90 36.82 27.26
CA GLN A 219 11.64 38.27 27.46
C GLN A 219 11.83 38.78 28.91
N GLY A 220 12.68 38.14 29.72
CA GLY A 220 12.99 38.56 31.09
C GLY A 220 14.39 38.15 31.55
N ASP A 221 15.23 39.16 31.79
CA ASP A 221 16.55 39.19 32.47
C ASP A 221 17.55 38.11 32.00
N GLU A 222 18.26 38.40 30.90
CA GLU A 222 19.24 37.54 30.23
C GLU A 222 20.54 37.39 31.04
N GLY A 223 20.98 36.15 31.25
CA GLY A 223 22.34 35.84 31.75
C GLY A 223 23.38 35.79 30.63
N GLU A 224 24.68 35.93 30.96
CA GLU A 224 25.80 35.92 30.00
C GLU A 224 25.86 34.63 29.13
N GLU A 225 25.46 33.47 29.68
CA GLU A 225 25.41 32.18 28.94
C GLU A 225 24.30 32.16 27.87
N GLU A 226 23.21 32.92 28.06
CA GLU A 226 22.10 32.98 27.10
C GLU A 226 22.43 33.86 25.89
N GLN A 227 23.31 34.85 26.06
CA GLN A 227 23.79 35.74 25.00
C GLN A 227 24.68 35.02 23.99
N GLU A 228 25.60 34.15 24.45
CA GLU A 228 26.45 33.34 23.57
C GLU A 228 25.63 32.35 22.73
N GLU A 229 24.53 31.84 23.29
CA GLU A 229 23.60 30.99 22.55
C GLU A 229 22.92 31.76 21.42
N GLU A 230 22.36 32.96 21.69
CA GLU A 230 21.71 33.80 20.69
C GLU A 230 22.62 34.19 19.53
N GLU A 231 23.88 34.56 19.81
CA GLU A 231 24.88 34.87 18.78
C GLU A 231 25.10 33.68 17.82
N LEU A 232 25.19 32.46 18.37
CA LEU A 232 25.36 31.25 17.56
C LEU A 232 24.17 30.98 16.63
N TYR A 233 22.94 31.19 17.11
CA TYR A 233 21.75 31.02 16.28
C TYR A 233 21.67 32.07 15.17
N HIS A 234 22.03 33.33 15.48
CA HIS A 234 22.10 34.41 14.50
C HIS A 234 23.14 34.14 13.42
N GLU A 235 24.36 33.72 13.79
CA GLU A 235 25.39 33.35 12.81
C GLU A 235 24.93 32.22 11.87
N LEU A 236 24.21 31.22 12.40
CA LEU A 236 23.68 30.13 11.58
C LEU A 236 22.59 30.59 10.61
N ASP A 237 21.71 31.50 11.02
CA ASP A 237 20.71 32.10 10.14
C ASP A 237 21.36 32.93 9.02
N ASP A 238 22.36 33.75 9.36
CA ASP A 238 23.12 34.55 8.41
C ASP A 238 23.84 33.65 7.38
N MET A 239 24.40 32.53 7.86
CA MET A 239 24.98 31.51 6.97
C MET A 239 23.93 30.90 6.03
N LEU A 240 22.73 30.55 6.51
CA LEU A 240 21.67 29.99 5.67
C LEU A 240 21.12 31.00 4.64
N GLU A 241 21.02 32.27 5.00
CA GLU A 241 20.66 33.35 4.07
C GLU A 241 21.76 33.59 3.02
N SER A 242 23.02 33.64 3.44
CA SER A 242 24.19 33.70 2.55
C SER A 242 24.21 32.52 1.57
N ILE A 243 23.97 31.30 2.04
CA ILE A 243 23.87 30.11 1.19
C ILE A 243 22.69 30.27 0.23
N THR A 244 21.53 30.73 0.68
CA THR A 244 20.34 30.94 -0.17
C THR A 244 20.66 31.86 -1.35
N ILE A 245 21.18 33.06 -1.08
CA ILE A 245 21.44 34.07 -2.12
C ILE A 245 22.50 33.57 -3.11
N ARG A 246 23.58 32.95 -2.62
CA ARG A 246 24.67 32.45 -3.48
C ARG A 246 24.27 31.20 -4.26
N MET A 247 23.46 30.30 -3.70
CA MET A 247 22.91 29.14 -4.44
C MET A 247 21.99 29.58 -5.58
N ILE A 248 21.21 30.65 -5.40
CA ILE A 248 20.36 31.21 -6.46
C ILE A 248 21.20 31.81 -7.59
N LYS A 249 22.30 32.48 -7.25
CA LYS A 249 23.23 33.08 -8.22
C LYS A 249 24.11 32.07 -8.95
N SER A 250 24.35 30.89 -8.34
CA SER A 250 25.25 29.87 -8.91
C SER A 250 24.66 29.25 -10.17
N GLU A 251 25.49 29.14 -11.21
CA GLU A 251 25.19 28.46 -12.47
C GLU A 251 25.75 27.04 -12.48
N LEU A 252 25.42 26.26 -13.52
CA LEU A 252 25.87 24.86 -13.64
C LEU A 252 27.42 24.76 -13.72
N GLU A 253 28.06 25.78 -14.26
CA GLU A 253 29.51 25.87 -14.43
C GLU A 253 30.22 26.01 -13.08
N ASP A 254 29.65 26.77 -12.14
CA ASP A 254 30.20 26.93 -10.78
C ASP A 254 30.25 25.60 -10.03
N PHE A 255 29.32 24.69 -10.33
CA PHE A 255 29.29 23.35 -9.74
C PHE A 255 30.18 22.34 -10.48
N GLU A 256 30.78 22.70 -11.61
CA GLU A 256 31.44 21.78 -12.55
C GLU A 256 30.49 20.68 -13.09
N LEU A 257 29.20 20.99 -13.21
CA LEU A 257 28.12 20.05 -13.57
C LEU A 257 27.31 20.55 -14.79
N ASP A 258 28.00 21.09 -15.78
CA ASP A 258 27.39 21.54 -17.02
C ASP A 258 26.83 20.36 -17.86
N LYS A 259 26.15 20.67 -18.96
CA LYS A 259 25.51 19.63 -19.79
C LYS A 259 26.51 18.64 -20.43
N SER A 260 27.77 19.05 -20.53
CA SER A 260 28.86 18.22 -21.05
C SER A 260 29.43 17.25 -20.01
N ALA A 261 29.22 17.51 -18.72
CA ALA A 261 29.60 16.61 -17.64
C ALA A 261 28.99 15.21 -17.82
N ASP A 262 29.81 14.18 -17.57
CA ASP A 262 29.33 12.81 -17.55
C ASP A 262 28.61 12.52 -16.23
N PHE A 263 27.48 11.83 -16.30
CA PHE A 263 26.67 11.36 -15.18
C PHE A 263 26.48 9.83 -15.21
N SER A 264 27.28 9.14 -16.03
CA SER A 264 27.21 7.69 -16.17
C SER A 264 27.58 7.00 -14.84
N GLN A 265 26.80 5.99 -14.46
CA GLN A 265 27.05 5.19 -13.26
C GLN A 265 28.22 4.19 -13.45
N ASN A 266 28.89 4.23 -14.61
CA ASN A 266 29.95 3.29 -14.99
C ASN A 266 31.35 3.84 -14.74
N ASN A 267 31.51 5.15 -14.49
CA ASN A 267 32.79 5.77 -14.22
C ASN A 267 32.79 6.57 -12.92
N ASN A 268 33.96 6.74 -12.32
CA ASN A 268 34.09 7.41 -11.03
C ASN A 268 33.74 8.90 -11.09
N VAL A 269 34.00 9.53 -12.24
CA VAL A 269 33.65 10.95 -12.49
C VAL A 269 32.14 11.11 -12.56
N GLY A 270 31.44 10.23 -13.28
CA GLY A 270 29.98 10.27 -13.40
C GLY A 270 29.26 9.91 -12.12
N ILE A 271 29.79 8.97 -11.33
CA ILE A 271 29.29 8.68 -9.97
C ILE A 271 29.47 9.92 -9.07
N LYS A 272 30.65 10.57 -9.08
CA LYS A 272 30.90 11.81 -8.32
C LYS A 272 29.90 12.89 -8.71
N ASN A 273 29.72 13.14 -10.00
CA ASN A 273 28.83 14.17 -10.52
C ASN A 273 27.36 13.89 -10.17
N ASN A 274 26.94 12.62 -10.22
CA ASN A 274 25.60 12.20 -9.80
C ASN A 274 25.35 12.45 -8.31
N ILE A 275 26.34 12.18 -7.45
CA ILE A 275 26.29 12.48 -6.02
C ILE A 275 26.21 14.00 -5.81
N CYS A 276 27.08 14.80 -6.46
CA CYS A 276 27.06 16.25 -6.34
C CYS A 276 25.73 16.86 -6.78
N ALA A 277 25.16 16.41 -7.92
CA ALA A 277 23.84 16.85 -8.38
C ALA A 277 22.73 16.52 -7.35
N SER A 278 22.78 15.32 -6.77
CA SER A 278 21.83 14.92 -5.73
C SER A 278 21.97 15.75 -4.45
N LEU A 279 23.20 16.13 -4.07
CA LEU A 279 23.47 17.02 -2.95
C LEU A 279 22.91 18.43 -3.21
N VAL A 280 23.17 19.00 -4.39
CA VAL A 280 22.63 20.32 -4.77
C VAL A 280 21.11 20.31 -4.73
N MET A 281 20.47 19.29 -5.30
CA MET A 281 19.03 19.12 -5.23
C MET A 281 18.52 19.09 -3.79
N GLY A 282 19.15 18.29 -2.92
CA GLY A 282 18.78 18.23 -1.49
C GLY A 282 18.99 19.56 -0.75
N VAL A 283 20.08 20.27 -1.03
CA VAL A 283 20.34 21.61 -0.47
C VAL A 283 19.24 22.59 -0.91
N CYS A 284 18.88 22.62 -2.19
CA CYS A 284 17.79 23.45 -2.69
C CYS A 284 16.46 23.13 -2.01
N GLU A 285 16.12 21.85 -1.81
CA GLU A 285 14.90 21.45 -1.07
C GLU A 285 14.88 22.01 0.36
N VAL A 286 15.98 21.86 1.10
CA VAL A 286 16.06 22.36 2.47
C VAL A 286 15.98 23.88 2.52
N LEU A 287 16.63 24.59 1.59
CA LEU A 287 16.55 26.05 1.53
C LEU A 287 15.17 26.53 1.11
N MET A 288 14.42 25.79 0.30
CA MET A 288 13.01 26.09 0.01
C MET A 288 12.17 26.01 1.29
N GLU A 289 12.34 24.95 2.09
CA GLU A 289 11.64 24.80 3.38
C GLU A 289 12.04 25.89 4.39
N TYR A 290 13.35 26.21 4.48
CA TYR A 290 13.87 27.29 5.31
C TYR A 290 13.24 28.65 4.94
N ASN A 291 13.35 29.06 3.68
CA ASN A 291 12.87 30.36 3.24
C ASN A 291 11.34 30.47 3.37
N PHE A 292 10.60 29.36 3.17
CA PHE A 292 9.17 29.36 3.44
C PHE A 292 8.86 29.61 4.92
N SER A 293 9.59 28.96 5.83
CA SER A 293 9.40 29.11 7.28
C SER A 293 9.72 30.52 7.81
N ILE A 294 10.62 31.26 7.15
CA ILE A 294 10.98 32.65 7.52
C ILE A 294 10.18 33.69 6.75
N SER A 295 9.62 33.32 5.59
CA SER A 295 9.06 34.27 4.63
C SER A 295 8.06 35.26 5.22
N ASN A 296 7.31 34.89 6.27
CA ASN A 296 6.18 35.67 6.79
C ASN A 296 5.27 36.18 5.65
N PHE A 297 5.13 35.39 4.57
CA PHE A 297 4.42 35.75 3.34
C PHE A 297 4.96 37.00 2.62
N SER A 298 6.28 37.20 2.65
CA SER A 298 6.97 38.19 1.83
C SER A 298 7.07 37.73 0.37
N LYS A 299 6.79 38.65 -0.56
CA LYS A 299 6.94 38.42 -2.00
C LYS A 299 8.38 38.09 -2.40
N SER A 300 9.36 38.80 -1.84
CA SER A 300 10.78 38.59 -2.15
C SER A 300 11.25 37.17 -1.79
N LYS A 301 10.88 36.67 -0.59
CA LYS A 301 11.21 35.29 -0.19
C LYS A 301 10.48 34.24 -1.05
N SER A 302 9.28 34.55 -1.56
CA SER A 302 8.58 33.66 -2.49
C SER A 302 9.26 33.57 -3.86
N GLU A 303 9.86 34.67 -4.34
CA GLU A 303 10.69 34.69 -5.54
C GLU A 303 12.01 33.90 -5.35
N GLU A 304 12.60 33.98 -4.15
CA GLU A 304 13.76 33.15 -3.77
C GLU A 304 13.42 31.65 -3.76
N ILE A 305 12.29 31.26 -3.16
CA ILE A 305 11.80 29.86 -3.17
C ILE A 305 11.63 29.37 -4.60
N LEU A 306 11.02 30.19 -5.46
CA LEU A 306 10.82 29.82 -6.87
C LEU A 306 12.16 29.67 -7.59
N SER A 307 13.13 30.55 -7.31
CA SER A 307 14.48 30.49 -7.90
C SER A 307 15.26 29.25 -7.44
N LEU A 308 15.16 28.89 -6.16
CA LEU A 308 15.71 27.64 -5.62
C LEU A 308 15.05 26.41 -6.26
N PHE A 309 13.73 26.44 -6.47
CA PHE A 309 13.02 25.40 -7.21
C PHE A 309 13.53 25.27 -8.64
N MET A 310 13.76 26.39 -9.34
CA MET A 310 14.31 26.36 -10.69
C MET A 310 15.72 25.75 -10.71
N CYS A 311 16.54 26.03 -9.69
CA CYS A 311 17.86 25.39 -9.54
C CYS A 311 17.73 23.87 -9.33
N TYR A 312 16.88 23.44 -8.39
CA TYR A 312 16.54 22.02 -8.19
C TYR A 312 16.08 21.34 -9.49
N LYS A 313 15.17 22.01 -10.22
CA LYS A 313 14.56 21.51 -11.45
C LYS A 313 15.58 21.31 -12.56
N LYS A 314 16.52 22.26 -12.74
CA LYS A 314 17.64 22.13 -13.70
C LYS A 314 18.40 20.82 -13.49
N PHE A 315 18.79 20.50 -12.25
CA PHE A 315 19.52 19.27 -11.95
C PHE A 315 18.64 18.01 -12.06
N SER A 316 17.39 18.09 -11.62
CA SER A 316 16.42 17.00 -11.77
C SER A 316 16.22 16.61 -13.23
N ASP A 317 16.10 17.61 -14.12
CA ASP A 317 15.93 17.40 -15.55
C ASP A 317 17.19 16.79 -16.18
N ILE A 318 18.39 17.29 -15.85
CA ILE A 318 19.67 16.72 -16.30
C ILE A 318 19.77 15.23 -15.91
N LEU A 319 19.48 14.89 -14.65
CA LEU A 319 19.53 13.50 -14.20
C LEU A 319 18.48 12.64 -14.90
N SER A 320 17.28 13.17 -15.15
CA SER A 320 16.20 12.44 -15.84
C SER A 320 16.51 12.18 -17.33
N GLU A 321 17.14 13.13 -18.02
CA GLU A 321 17.55 13.00 -19.42
C GLU A 321 18.68 11.99 -19.58
N LYS A 322 19.68 12.05 -18.70
CA LYS A 322 20.87 11.18 -18.74
C LYS A 322 20.60 9.76 -18.22
N ALA A 323 19.53 9.54 -17.44
CA ALA A 323 19.15 8.21 -16.95
C ALA A 323 18.68 7.22 -18.05
N GLY A 324 18.41 7.69 -19.27
CA GLY A 324 18.14 6.87 -20.46
C GLY A 324 16.77 6.15 -20.48
N LYS A 325 16.14 6.04 -21.66
CA LYS A 325 14.86 5.34 -21.89
C LYS A 325 14.97 3.80 -21.90
N GLY A 326 16.01 3.23 -21.30
CA GLY A 326 16.33 1.80 -21.39
C GLY A 326 15.95 1.00 -20.14
N LYS A 327 14.92 0.15 -20.24
CA LYS A 327 14.65 -1.09 -19.47
C LYS A 327 15.00 -1.15 -17.96
N ALA A 328 15.00 -0.05 -17.22
CA ALA A 328 15.04 -0.03 -15.75
C ALA A 328 13.77 0.65 -15.18
N LYS A 329 12.60 0.10 -15.52
CA LYS A 329 11.34 0.42 -14.81
C LYS A 329 11.22 -0.27 -13.45
N MET A 330 12.22 -1.07 -13.07
CA MET A 330 12.43 -1.50 -11.69
C MET A 330 13.40 -0.51 -11.02
N ALA A 331 12.83 0.43 -10.25
CA ALA A 331 13.53 1.19 -9.23
C ALA A 331 14.75 2.03 -9.69
N SER A 332 14.55 2.97 -10.64
CA SER A 332 15.16 4.29 -10.42
C SER A 332 14.51 4.82 -9.14
N LYS A 333 15.16 4.62 -7.99
CA LYS A 333 14.77 5.29 -6.75
C LYS A 333 15.02 6.77 -7.03
N ALA A 334 13.98 7.50 -7.44
CA ALA A 334 13.96 8.93 -7.23
C ALA A 334 14.38 9.12 -5.76
N SER A 335 15.46 9.85 -5.53
CA SER A 335 15.94 10.14 -4.18
C SER A 335 14.75 10.64 -3.36
N ASP A 336 14.59 10.10 -2.16
CA ASP A 336 13.49 10.53 -1.30
C ASP A 336 13.65 12.03 -1.00
N SER A 337 12.58 12.80 -1.22
CA SER A 337 12.61 14.24 -0.97
C SER A 337 12.96 14.52 0.49
N LEU A 338 13.78 15.55 0.72
CA LEU A 338 14.20 16.00 2.05
C LEU A 338 13.17 16.88 2.75
N LEU A 339 12.18 17.39 2.01
CA LEU A 339 11.11 18.22 2.56
C LEU A 339 10.37 17.49 3.68
N SER A 340 10.17 18.12 4.83
CA SER A 340 9.44 17.48 5.93
C SER A 340 7.97 17.26 5.57
N MET A 341 7.36 16.19 6.10
CA MET A 341 5.94 15.93 5.85
C MET A 341 5.04 17.05 6.39
N LYS A 342 5.48 17.70 7.47
CA LYS A 342 4.85 18.89 8.02
C LYS A 342 4.88 20.04 7.01
N PHE A 343 6.06 20.38 6.48
CA PHE A 343 6.18 21.44 5.49
C PHE A 343 5.37 21.15 4.24
N VAL A 344 5.36 19.93 3.75
CA VAL A 344 4.53 19.55 2.59
C VAL A 344 3.05 19.79 2.86
N SER A 345 2.57 19.45 4.07
CA SER A 345 1.20 19.74 4.50
C SER A 345 0.91 21.24 4.55
N ASP A 346 1.80 22.01 5.16
CA ASP A 346 1.65 23.47 5.33
C ASP A 346 1.71 24.19 3.97
N LEU A 347 2.65 23.79 3.09
CA LEU A 347 2.81 24.30 1.73
C LEU A 347 1.57 24.03 0.88
N LEU A 348 1.06 22.79 0.88
CA LEU A 348 -0.16 22.47 0.11
C LEU A 348 -1.37 23.26 0.64
N THR A 349 -1.46 23.42 1.96
CA THR A 349 -2.50 24.24 2.59
C THR A 349 -2.41 25.69 2.13
N ALA A 350 -1.21 26.28 2.15
CA ALA A 350 -0.97 27.65 1.69
C ALA A 350 -1.28 27.81 0.19
N LEU A 351 -0.82 26.87 -0.65
CA LEU A 351 -1.00 26.95 -2.10
C LEU A 351 -2.48 26.84 -2.52
N PHE A 352 -3.25 25.95 -1.89
CA PHE A 352 -4.61 25.65 -2.35
C PHE A 352 -5.71 26.26 -1.49
N ARG A 353 -5.55 26.32 -0.17
CA ARG A 353 -6.65 26.68 0.73
C ARG A 353 -6.53 28.09 1.32
N ASP A 354 -5.32 28.63 1.45
CA ASP A 354 -5.13 29.96 2.01
C ASP A 354 -5.68 31.04 1.07
N SER A 355 -6.68 31.78 1.53
CA SER A 355 -7.30 32.90 0.80
C SER A 355 -7.18 34.21 1.57
N ILE A 356 -6.21 34.32 2.49
CA ILE A 356 -5.99 35.53 3.28
C ILE A 356 -5.35 36.59 2.38
N GLN A 357 -5.96 37.79 2.35
CA GLN A 357 -5.57 38.87 1.43
C GLN A 357 -4.12 39.31 1.58
N SER A 358 -3.56 39.31 2.80
CA SER A 358 -2.15 39.67 3.06
C SER A 358 -1.16 38.68 2.46
N HIS A 359 -1.56 37.42 2.27
CA HIS A 359 -0.66 36.38 1.75
C HIS A 359 -0.71 36.29 0.22
N GLU A 360 -1.76 36.81 -0.42
CA GLU A 360 -2.04 36.59 -1.83
C GLU A 360 -0.92 37.08 -2.76
N GLU A 361 -0.31 38.24 -2.48
CA GLU A 361 0.79 38.76 -3.30
C GLU A 361 1.98 37.80 -3.34
N SER A 362 2.34 37.20 -2.20
CA SER A 362 3.44 36.23 -2.10
C SER A 362 3.08 34.88 -2.71
N LEU A 363 1.88 34.36 -2.40
CA LEU A 363 1.41 33.06 -2.87
C LEU A 363 1.13 33.07 -4.38
N SER A 364 0.75 34.21 -4.95
CA SER A 364 0.55 34.36 -6.40
C SER A 364 1.82 34.07 -7.20
N VAL A 365 3.00 34.40 -6.67
CA VAL A 365 4.29 34.06 -7.29
C VAL A 365 4.42 32.55 -7.43
N LEU A 366 4.13 31.80 -6.36
CA LEU A 366 4.22 30.34 -6.36
C LEU A 366 3.10 29.68 -7.19
N ARG A 367 1.86 30.18 -7.09
CA ARG A 367 0.68 29.69 -7.82
C ARG A 367 0.76 29.96 -9.33
N SER A 368 1.50 30.98 -9.75
CA SER A 368 1.70 31.27 -11.17
C SER A 368 2.56 30.21 -11.88
N SER A 369 3.38 29.47 -11.13
CA SER A 369 4.20 28.37 -11.65
C SER A 369 3.47 27.04 -11.55
N SER A 370 2.97 26.54 -12.69
CA SER A 370 2.38 25.20 -12.81
C SER A 370 3.34 24.11 -12.37
N GLU A 371 4.61 24.22 -12.78
CA GLU A 371 5.66 23.25 -12.47
C GLU A 371 5.94 23.14 -10.96
N PHE A 372 5.94 24.26 -10.24
CA PHE A 372 6.13 24.26 -8.78
C PHE A 372 4.94 23.62 -8.07
N MET A 373 3.69 23.94 -8.48
CA MET A 373 2.50 23.29 -7.94
C MET A 373 2.50 21.77 -8.19
N HIS A 374 2.91 21.35 -9.39
CA HIS A 374 3.10 19.94 -9.71
C HIS A 374 4.18 19.28 -8.85
N TYR A 375 5.30 19.96 -8.62
CA TYR A 375 6.36 19.47 -7.75
C TYR A 375 5.87 19.26 -6.31
N ALA A 376 5.23 20.26 -5.70
CA ALA A 376 4.70 20.15 -4.33
C ALA A 376 3.74 18.96 -4.17
N LEU A 377 2.83 18.76 -5.12
CA LEU A 377 1.91 17.62 -5.13
C LEU A 377 2.62 16.27 -5.32
N ASN A 378 3.62 16.22 -6.21
CA ASN A 378 4.39 15.00 -6.43
C ASN A 378 5.21 14.62 -5.20
N VAL A 379 5.74 15.59 -4.44
CA VAL A 379 6.42 15.32 -3.17
C VAL A 379 5.44 14.72 -2.16
N ALA A 380 4.24 15.28 -2.00
CA ALA A 380 3.20 14.71 -1.13
C ALA A 380 2.84 13.28 -1.54
N LEU A 381 2.67 13.03 -2.84
CA LEU A 381 2.40 11.71 -3.39
C LEU A 381 3.55 10.72 -3.11
N GLN A 382 4.79 11.16 -3.28
CA GLN A 382 5.98 10.36 -3.00
C GLN A 382 6.07 10.00 -1.52
N LYS A 383 5.81 10.95 -0.61
CA LYS A 383 5.83 10.73 0.84
C LYS A 383 4.74 9.75 1.30
N VAL A 384 3.51 9.88 0.80
CA VAL A 384 2.43 8.92 1.09
C VAL A 384 2.77 7.52 0.53
N GLN A 385 3.41 7.46 -0.64
CA GLN A 385 3.86 6.19 -1.21
C GLN A 385 5.04 5.58 -0.43
N GLN A 386 5.95 6.40 0.08
CA GLN A 386 7.04 5.99 0.98
C GLN A 386 6.49 5.40 2.28
N LEU A 387 5.47 6.04 2.86
CA LEU A 387 4.76 5.54 4.03
C LEU A 387 4.15 4.17 3.76
N THR A 388 3.50 3.99 2.60
CA THR A 388 2.89 2.69 2.24
C THR A 388 3.93 1.58 2.08
N ARG A 389 5.16 1.91 1.64
CA ARG A 389 6.24 0.94 1.43
C ARG A 389 7.00 0.57 2.70
N THR A 390 7.24 1.54 3.59
CA THR A 390 8.18 1.39 4.71
C THR A 390 7.53 1.53 6.09
N GLY A 391 6.33 2.10 6.18
CA GLY A 391 5.68 2.47 7.43
C GLY A 391 6.25 3.74 8.08
N CYS A 392 7.21 4.41 7.43
CA CYS A 392 7.82 5.67 7.88
C CYS A 392 7.95 6.65 6.70
N VAL A 393 8.27 7.91 7.03
CA VAL A 393 8.46 9.00 6.07
C VAL A 393 9.83 9.65 6.34
N SER A 394 10.50 10.18 5.31
CA SER A 394 11.75 10.93 5.51
C SER A 394 11.50 12.31 6.13
N GLY A 395 12.48 12.76 6.90
CA GLY A 395 12.46 14.03 7.62
C GLY A 395 11.93 13.91 9.06
N PRO A 396 11.88 15.04 9.78
CA PRO A 396 11.45 15.04 11.18
C PRO A 396 10.03 14.54 11.41
N ASP A 397 9.79 13.94 12.58
CA ASP A 397 8.53 13.29 12.94
C ASP A 397 8.09 12.12 12.02
N GLY A 398 8.91 11.74 11.04
CA GLY A 398 8.61 10.70 10.06
C GLY A 398 8.52 9.26 10.61
N GLN A 399 8.87 9.05 11.88
CA GLN A 399 8.65 7.79 12.61
C GLN A 399 7.51 7.87 13.64
N ASN A 400 6.91 9.04 13.83
CA ASN A 400 5.88 9.28 14.84
C ASN A 400 4.48 9.04 14.23
N PRO A 401 3.79 7.94 14.60
CA PRO A 401 2.53 7.57 13.95
C PRO A 401 1.43 8.63 14.15
N ASP A 402 1.42 9.34 15.28
CA ASP A 402 0.40 10.36 15.58
C ASP A 402 0.59 11.61 14.73
N ARG A 403 1.85 12.04 14.56
CA ARG A 403 2.19 13.20 13.72
C ARG A 403 1.96 12.92 12.25
N ILE A 404 2.39 11.75 11.76
CA ILE A 404 2.11 11.33 10.39
C ILE A 404 0.61 11.31 10.14
N PHE A 405 -0.18 10.74 11.06
CA PHE A 405 -1.63 10.72 10.94
C PHE A 405 -2.23 12.12 10.85
N GLN A 406 -1.77 13.06 11.70
CA GLN A 406 -2.21 14.46 11.65
C GLN A 406 -1.92 15.08 10.27
N HIS A 407 -0.69 14.93 9.76
CA HIS A 407 -0.33 15.46 8.43
C HIS A 407 -1.10 14.78 7.29
N LEU A 408 -1.44 13.49 7.40
CA LEU A 408 -2.30 12.83 6.42
C LEU A 408 -3.71 13.42 6.43
N CYS A 409 -4.29 13.74 7.59
CA CYS A 409 -5.58 14.41 7.68
C CYS A 409 -5.52 15.78 6.98
N ASP A 410 -4.52 16.59 7.30
CA ASP A 410 -4.36 17.94 6.76
C ASP A 410 -4.20 17.92 5.23
N ILE A 411 -3.29 17.09 4.71
CA ILE A 411 -3.07 16.92 3.28
C ILE A 411 -4.35 16.42 2.60
N THR A 412 -5.01 15.39 3.14
CA THR A 412 -6.23 14.84 2.52
C THR A 412 -7.33 15.89 2.45
N ARG A 413 -7.52 16.66 3.52
CA ARG A 413 -8.53 17.72 3.57
C ARG A 413 -8.30 18.78 2.50
N VAL A 414 -7.05 19.20 2.31
CA VAL A 414 -6.67 20.19 1.28
C VAL A 414 -6.85 19.62 -0.12
N LEU A 415 -6.38 18.40 -0.37
CA LEU A 415 -6.51 17.75 -1.68
C LEU A 415 -7.97 17.50 -2.05
N PHE A 416 -8.79 17.12 -1.06
CA PHE A 416 -10.23 16.90 -1.24
C PHE A 416 -10.91 18.20 -1.63
N TRP A 417 -10.68 19.28 -0.88
CA TRP A 417 -11.18 20.61 -1.23
C TRP A 417 -10.75 21.05 -2.63
N ARG A 418 -9.46 20.89 -2.98
CA ARG A 418 -8.93 21.28 -4.30
C ARG A 418 -9.60 20.52 -5.44
N TYR A 419 -9.89 19.22 -5.23
CA TYR A 419 -10.53 18.35 -6.22
C TYR A 419 -12.02 18.68 -6.39
N THR A 420 -12.73 19.06 -5.33
CA THR A 420 -14.18 19.36 -5.39
C THR A 420 -14.51 20.79 -5.77
N SER A 421 -13.69 21.76 -5.35
CA SER A 421 -14.03 23.19 -5.44
C SER A 421 -13.61 23.84 -6.76
N ILE A 422 -12.65 23.25 -7.49
CA ILE A 422 -12.18 23.80 -8.76
C ILE A 422 -12.52 22.81 -9.88
N PRO A 423 -13.43 23.16 -10.80
CA PRO A 423 -13.81 22.30 -11.91
C PRO A 423 -12.62 21.97 -12.82
N THR A 424 -12.53 20.72 -13.27
CA THR A 424 -11.49 20.25 -14.20
C THR A 424 -11.49 21.00 -15.54
N SER A 425 -12.64 21.58 -15.93
CA SER A 425 -12.77 22.41 -17.13
C SER A 425 -11.95 23.70 -17.10
N VAL A 426 -11.66 24.23 -15.90
CA VAL A 426 -10.78 25.41 -15.73
C VAL A 426 -9.33 25.04 -16.07
N GLU A 427 -8.91 23.81 -15.75
CA GLU A 427 -7.56 23.31 -16.00
C GLU A 427 -7.34 22.89 -17.47
N GLU A 428 -8.36 22.37 -18.16
CA GLU A 428 -8.26 21.99 -19.58
C GLU A 428 -8.10 23.18 -20.54
N SER A 429 -8.51 24.39 -20.10
CA SER A 429 -8.34 25.63 -20.86
C SER A 429 -6.91 26.20 -20.79
N ALA A 430 -6.15 25.82 -19.76
CA ALA A 430 -4.73 26.12 -19.65
C ALA A 430 -3.95 25.08 -20.49
N LYS A 431 -3.08 25.56 -21.39
CA LYS A 431 -2.34 24.81 -22.41
C LYS A 431 -1.96 23.39 -21.95
N LYS A 432 -2.13 22.40 -22.86
CA LYS A 432 -1.67 21.01 -22.75
C LYS A 432 -0.17 20.92 -22.40
N GLU A 433 0.18 21.10 -21.14
CA GLU A 433 1.46 20.65 -20.61
C GLU A 433 1.48 19.12 -20.65
N LYS A 434 2.63 18.54 -21.02
CA LYS A 434 2.82 17.10 -21.05
C LYS A 434 2.84 16.57 -19.61
N GLY A 435 1.68 16.30 -19.03
CA GLY A 435 1.57 15.84 -17.65
C GLY A 435 0.14 15.46 -17.26
N LYS A 436 0.01 14.85 -16.08
CA LYS A 436 -1.29 14.70 -15.40
C LYS A 436 -1.73 16.09 -14.93
N SER A 437 -3.01 16.44 -15.03
CA SER A 437 -3.52 17.69 -14.45
C SER A 437 -3.38 17.69 -12.92
N ILE A 438 -3.38 18.87 -12.32
CA ILE A 438 -3.34 19.03 -10.86
C ILE A 438 -4.50 18.26 -10.20
N SER A 439 -5.71 18.35 -10.74
CA SER A 439 -6.87 17.62 -10.24
C SER A 439 -6.68 16.10 -10.26
N LEU A 440 -6.06 15.55 -11.32
CA LEU A 440 -5.79 14.12 -11.42
C LEU A 440 -4.74 13.67 -10.41
N LEU A 441 -3.71 14.50 -10.15
CA LEU A 441 -2.71 14.23 -9.10
C LEU A 441 -3.33 14.30 -7.71
N CYS A 442 -4.22 15.25 -7.44
CA CYS A 442 -4.98 15.32 -6.19
C CYS A 442 -5.79 14.04 -5.98
N LEU A 443 -6.49 13.54 -7.01
CA LEU A 443 -7.24 12.29 -6.91
C LEU A 443 -6.33 11.08 -6.67
N GLU A 444 -5.18 11.00 -7.33
CA GLU A 444 -4.20 9.93 -7.09
C GLU A 444 -3.66 9.98 -5.65
N ALA A 445 -3.32 11.18 -5.16
CA ALA A 445 -2.83 11.38 -3.80
C ALA A 445 -3.91 11.07 -2.75
N LEU A 446 -5.16 11.46 -2.99
CA LEU A 446 -6.31 11.07 -2.16
C LEU A 446 -6.43 9.55 -2.10
N GLN A 447 -6.46 8.87 -3.25
CA GLN A 447 -6.58 7.42 -3.31
C GLN A 447 -5.47 6.70 -2.52
N LYS A 448 -4.22 7.14 -2.67
CA LYS A 448 -3.09 6.57 -1.90
C LYS A 448 -3.21 6.88 -0.41
N THR A 449 -3.69 8.06 -0.03
CA THR A 449 -3.84 8.42 1.38
C THR A 449 -4.94 7.62 2.07
N PHE A 450 -6.12 7.47 1.45
CA PHE A 450 -7.19 6.60 1.97
C PHE A 450 -6.69 5.16 2.12
N SER A 451 -5.94 4.66 1.15
CA SER A 451 -5.35 3.31 1.21
C SER A 451 -4.35 3.17 2.37
N ALA A 452 -3.46 4.16 2.56
CA ALA A 452 -2.50 4.18 3.65
C ALA A 452 -3.18 4.25 5.03
N VAL A 453 -4.23 5.07 5.17
CA VAL A 453 -5.01 5.16 6.43
C VAL A 453 -5.72 3.86 6.74
N LEU A 454 -6.36 3.22 5.75
CA LEU A 454 -7.03 1.93 5.94
C LEU A 454 -6.05 0.80 6.30
N GLN A 455 -4.82 0.84 5.78
CA GLN A 455 -3.80 -0.19 6.03
C GLN A 455 -3.07 -0.01 7.37
N PHE A 456 -2.65 1.22 7.71
CA PHE A 456 -1.79 1.48 8.88
C PHE A 456 -2.52 2.09 10.07
N TYR A 457 -3.63 2.79 9.83
CA TYR A 457 -4.37 3.57 10.83
C TYR A 457 -5.83 3.13 10.95
N GLN A 458 -6.11 1.84 10.69
CA GLN A 458 -7.47 1.28 10.76
C GLN A 458 -8.24 1.67 12.04
N PRO A 459 -7.65 1.67 13.26
CA PRO A 459 -8.34 2.09 14.48
C PRO A 459 -8.72 3.58 14.52
N LYS A 460 -8.02 4.43 13.76
CA LYS A 460 -8.23 5.89 13.72
C LYS A 460 -9.04 6.36 12.51
N VAL A 461 -9.64 5.45 11.74
CA VAL A 461 -10.45 5.81 10.56
C VAL A 461 -11.60 6.75 10.90
N GLN A 462 -12.22 6.61 12.08
CA GLN A 462 -13.29 7.54 12.51
C GLN A 462 -12.75 8.96 12.68
N GLN A 463 -11.64 9.12 13.38
CA GLN A 463 -10.96 10.42 13.57
C GLN A 463 -10.52 11.02 12.24
N PHE A 464 -10.06 10.18 11.31
CA PHE A 464 -9.65 10.61 9.98
C PHE A 464 -10.83 11.18 9.19
N LEU A 465 -11.95 10.46 9.13
CA LEU A 465 -13.14 10.92 8.42
C LEU A 465 -13.74 12.18 9.06
N GLN A 466 -13.73 12.29 10.39
CA GLN A 466 -14.13 13.51 11.10
C GLN A 466 -13.24 14.70 10.73
N ALA A 467 -11.93 14.51 10.62
CA ALA A 467 -11.01 15.58 10.23
C ALA A 467 -11.21 16.10 8.79
N LEU A 468 -11.86 15.30 7.92
CA LEU A 468 -12.23 15.72 6.56
C LEU A 468 -13.55 16.51 6.54
N ASP A 469 -14.38 16.34 7.55
CA ASP A 469 -15.66 17.04 7.65
C ASP A 469 -15.42 18.47 8.16
N VAL A 470 -15.63 19.44 7.28
CA VAL A 470 -15.44 20.87 7.60
C VAL A 470 -16.75 21.47 8.16
N MET A 471 -17.83 20.68 8.25
CA MET A 471 -19.18 21.19 8.59
C MET A 471 -19.68 20.85 9.99
N SER A 472 -19.06 19.95 10.74
CA SER A 472 -19.49 19.69 12.12
C SER A 472 -18.95 20.77 13.04
N THR A 473 -19.75 21.82 13.28
CA THR A 473 -19.66 22.62 14.50
C THR A 473 -19.63 21.67 15.71
N GLU A 474 -18.90 22.03 16.76
CA GLU A 474 -18.67 21.23 17.98
C GLU A 474 -19.95 20.72 18.69
N GLU A 475 -21.14 21.07 18.20
CA GLU A 475 -22.44 20.61 18.68
C GLU A 475 -22.79 19.16 18.31
N GLU A 476 -22.16 18.54 17.30
CA GLU A 476 -22.46 17.13 16.94
C GLU A 476 -21.73 16.09 17.81
N GLU A 477 -20.66 16.47 18.53
CA GLU A 477 -19.95 15.54 19.43
C GLU A 477 -20.80 15.18 20.67
N ALA A 478 -21.78 16.03 21.03
CA ALA A 478 -22.60 15.86 22.22
C ALA A 478 -23.90 15.06 21.99
N GLY A 479 -24.20 14.59 20.78
CA GLY A 479 -25.60 14.31 20.47
C GLY A 479 -25.94 13.22 19.46
N VAL A 480 -25.27 12.07 19.43
CA VAL A 480 -26.02 10.82 19.21
C VAL A 480 -25.33 9.66 19.94
N THR A 481 -25.94 9.17 21.02
CA THR A 481 -25.67 7.80 21.49
C THR A 481 -26.29 6.86 20.46
N VAL A 482 -25.65 6.73 19.29
CA VAL A 482 -26.10 5.80 18.25
C VAL A 482 -25.92 4.42 18.86
N THR A 483 -27.02 3.81 19.31
CA THR A 483 -26.98 2.41 19.74
C THR A 483 -26.30 1.58 18.66
N GLN A 484 -25.51 0.57 19.03
CA GLN A 484 -24.79 -0.28 18.06
C GLN A 484 -25.71 -0.77 16.93
N ARG A 485 -26.99 -1.01 17.23
CA ARG A 485 -28.06 -1.29 16.26
C ARG A 485 -28.32 -0.17 15.24
N ALA A 486 -28.48 1.07 15.66
CA ALA A 486 -28.67 2.19 14.75
C ALA A 486 -27.42 2.41 13.87
N SER A 487 -26.22 2.23 14.42
CA SER A 487 -24.98 2.35 13.64
C SER A 487 -24.85 1.24 12.59
N PHE A 488 -25.28 0.02 12.94
CA PHE A 488 -25.35 -1.11 12.02
C PHE A 488 -26.37 -0.87 10.91
N GLN A 489 -27.55 -0.34 11.25
CA GLN A 489 -28.59 -0.01 10.28
C GLN A 489 -28.18 1.11 9.32
N ILE A 490 -27.51 2.17 9.82
CA ILE A 490 -26.96 3.24 8.99
C ILE A 490 -25.93 2.69 8.01
N ARG A 491 -25.00 1.85 8.49
CA ARG A 491 -24.01 1.19 7.61
C ARG A 491 -24.67 0.32 6.56
N GLN A 492 -25.71 -0.43 6.94
CA GLN A 492 -26.46 -1.27 6.01
C GLN A 492 -27.18 -0.42 4.94
N PHE A 493 -27.78 0.71 5.32
CA PHE A 493 -28.43 1.63 4.40
C PHE A 493 -27.41 2.26 3.41
N GLN A 494 -26.30 2.78 3.93
CA GLN A 494 -25.20 3.35 3.13
C GLN A 494 -24.61 2.29 2.17
N PHE A 495 -24.47 1.05 2.63
CA PHE A 495 -24.02 -0.05 1.80
C PHE A 495 -24.97 -0.34 0.63
N VAL A 496 -26.28 -0.41 0.90
CA VAL A 496 -27.31 -0.60 -0.14
C VAL A 496 -27.35 0.58 -1.11
N GLN A 497 -27.12 1.80 -0.64
CA GLN A 497 -26.99 2.98 -1.50
C GLN A 497 -25.80 2.83 -2.46
N MET A 498 -24.62 2.46 -1.96
CA MET A 498 -23.43 2.24 -2.79
C MET A 498 -23.63 1.12 -3.83
N LEU A 499 -24.25 0.01 -3.41
CA LEU A 499 -24.56 -1.11 -4.31
C LEU A 499 -25.57 -0.70 -5.40
N SER A 500 -26.66 -0.02 -5.01
CA SER A 500 -27.70 0.39 -5.96
C SER A 500 -27.21 1.46 -6.93
N TRP A 501 -26.39 2.40 -6.47
CA TRP A 501 -25.72 3.39 -7.31
C TRP A 501 -24.75 2.74 -8.29
N THR A 502 -23.91 1.81 -7.83
CA THR A 502 -22.99 1.06 -8.71
C THR A 502 -23.77 0.26 -9.75
N SER A 503 -24.85 -0.41 -9.35
CA SER A 503 -25.74 -1.12 -10.27
C SER A 503 -26.36 -0.19 -11.31
N LYS A 504 -26.76 1.03 -10.92
CA LYS A 504 -27.34 2.03 -11.82
C LYS A 504 -26.33 2.45 -12.89
N ILE A 505 -25.07 2.69 -12.51
CA ILE A 505 -24.00 3.03 -13.46
C ILE A 505 -23.78 1.90 -14.47
N CYS A 506 -23.67 0.65 -14.02
CA CYS A 506 -23.49 -0.49 -14.93
C CYS A 506 -24.67 -0.68 -15.90
N LYS A 507 -25.88 -0.27 -15.50
CA LYS A 507 -27.10 -0.36 -16.32
C LYS A 507 -27.22 0.75 -17.35
N GLU A 508 -26.88 1.99 -16.97
CA GLU A 508 -27.16 3.18 -17.77
C GLU A 508 -25.98 3.63 -18.64
N HIS A 509 -24.74 3.25 -18.29
CA HIS A 509 -23.55 3.78 -18.96
C HIS A 509 -22.79 2.69 -19.71
N SER A 510 -22.45 2.98 -20.97
CA SER A 510 -21.54 2.20 -21.79
C SER A 510 -20.22 2.95 -21.99
N GLN A 511 -19.11 2.27 -21.73
CA GLN A 511 -17.77 2.74 -22.11
C GLN A 511 -16.98 1.59 -22.72
N GLU A 512 -16.21 1.88 -23.76
CA GLU A 512 -15.43 0.88 -24.50
C GLU A 512 -14.06 0.57 -23.88
N ASP A 513 -13.67 1.29 -22.82
CA ASP A 513 -12.42 1.04 -22.12
C ASP A 513 -12.52 -0.21 -21.23
N ALA A 514 -11.81 -1.26 -21.62
CA ALA A 514 -11.71 -2.52 -20.90
C ALA A 514 -11.21 -2.36 -19.46
N SER A 515 -10.28 -1.42 -19.20
CA SER A 515 -9.70 -1.24 -17.87
C SER A 515 -10.70 -0.62 -16.89
N PHE A 516 -11.47 0.36 -17.36
CA PHE A 516 -12.58 0.95 -16.63
C PHE A 516 -13.69 -0.08 -16.36
N CYS A 517 -14.14 -0.78 -17.42
CA CYS A 517 -15.17 -1.82 -17.31
C CYS A 517 -14.78 -2.89 -16.28
N LYS A 518 -13.53 -3.36 -16.34
CA LYS A 518 -13.00 -4.35 -15.39
C LYS A 518 -13.12 -3.86 -13.95
N SER A 519 -12.70 -2.62 -13.70
CA SER A 519 -12.66 -2.02 -12.36
C SER A 519 -14.07 -1.81 -11.80
N LEU A 520 -14.99 -1.27 -12.62
CA LEU A 520 -16.38 -1.03 -12.24
C LEU A 520 -17.13 -2.34 -11.98
N MET A 521 -16.96 -3.36 -12.83
CA MET A 521 -17.56 -4.68 -12.60
C MET A 521 -16.97 -5.36 -11.37
N SER A 522 -15.66 -5.22 -11.12
CA SER A 522 -15.03 -5.76 -9.90
C SER A 522 -15.58 -5.11 -8.63
N LEU A 523 -15.81 -3.79 -8.65
CA LEU A 523 -16.49 -3.08 -7.56
C LEU A 523 -17.92 -3.59 -7.38
N PHE A 524 -18.67 -3.75 -8.48
CA PHE A 524 -20.04 -4.23 -8.43
C PHE A 524 -20.13 -5.63 -7.82
N PHE A 525 -19.29 -6.58 -8.25
CA PHE A 525 -19.26 -7.92 -7.67
C PHE A 525 -18.83 -7.92 -6.20
N SER A 526 -17.83 -7.11 -5.84
CA SER A 526 -17.33 -7.03 -4.46
C SER A 526 -18.43 -6.57 -3.49
N LEU A 527 -19.29 -5.64 -3.92
CA LEU A 527 -20.45 -5.20 -3.15
C LEU A 527 -21.59 -6.24 -3.21
N HIS A 528 -21.87 -6.79 -4.38
CA HIS A 528 -23.02 -7.68 -4.56
C HIS A 528 -22.89 -8.97 -3.75
N VAL A 529 -21.71 -9.59 -3.72
CA VAL A 529 -21.44 -10.85 -3.00
C VAL A 529 -21.71 -10.74 -1.49
N LEU A 530 -21.46 -9.56 -0.90
CA LEU A 530 -21.76 -9.30 0.51
C LEU A 530 -23.25 -9.10 0.78
N TYR A 531 -24.03 -8.76 -0.24
CA TYR A 531 -25.48 -8.57 -0.14
C TYR A 531 -26.25 -9.88 -0.37
N LYS A 532 -26.00 -10.53 -1.52
CA LYS A 532 -26.65 -11.78 -1.96
C LYS A 532 -25.71 -12.57 -2.88
N SER A 533 -26.00 -13.86 -3.05
CA SER A 533 -25.28 -14.67 -4.04
C SER A 533 -25.41 -14.06 -5.45
N PRO A 534 -24.31 -13.96 -6.22
CA PRO A 534 -24.30 -13.30 -7.52
C PRO A 534 -24.89 -14.15 -8.66
N VAL A 535 -25.42 -15.36 -8.41
CA VAL A 535 -25.85 -16.27 -9.50
C VAL A 535 -26.91 -15.69 -10.45
N THR A 536 -27.81 -14.83 -9.96
CA THR A 536 -28.77 -14.14 -10.83
C THR A 536 -28.09 -13.09 -11.69
N LEU A 537 -27.16 -12.32 -11.10
CA LEU A 537 -26.37 -11.33 -11.82
C LEU A 537 -25.48 -11.99 -12.89
N LEU A 538 -24.88 -13.15 -12.58
CA LEU A 538 -24.09 -13.92 -13.53
C LEU A 538 -24.93 -14.35 -14.73
N ARG A 539 -26.12 -14.92 -14.47
CA ARG A 539 -27.06 -15.31 -15.52
C ARG A 539 -27.43 -14.12 -16.42
N ASP A 540 -27.82 -13.00 -15.82
CA ASP A 540 -28.24 -11.82 -16.60
C ASP A 540 -27.07 -11.29 -17.46
N LEU A 541 -25.85 -11.23 -16.91
CA LEU A 541 -24.65 -10.85 -17.66
C LEU A 541 -24.28 -11.85 -18.75
N SER A 542 -24.52 -13.15 -18.55
CA SER A 542 -24.27 -14.15 -19.61
C SER A 542 -25.24 -14.00 -20.78
N GLN A 543 -26.48 -13.57 -20.53
CA GLN A 543 -27.45 -13.27 -21.58
C GLN A 543 -27.02 -12.04 -22.38
N ASP A 544 -26.53 -10.99 -21.70
CA ASP A 544 -25.98 -9.81 -22.37
C ASP A 544 -24.74 -10.18 -23.22
N ILE A 545 -23.83 -11.00 -22.68
CA ILE A 545 -22.65 -11.48 -23.42
C ILE A 545 -23.09 -12.27 -24.66
N HIS A 546 -24.06 -13.17 -24.49
CA HIS A 546 -24.58 -14.00 -25.57
C HIS A 546 -25.25 -13.15 -26.65
N GLY A 547 -26.14 -12.23 -26.29
CA GLY A 547 -26.82 -11.33 -27.22
C GLY A 547 -25.88 -10.36 -27.94
N GLN A 548 -24.77 -9.95 -27.32
CA GLN A 548 -23.80 -9.06 -27.96
C GLN A 548 -22.83 -9.83 -28.88
N LEU A 549 -22.36 -11.02 -28.50
CA LEU A 549 -21.36 -11.78 -29.28
C LEU A 549 -21.95 -12.73 -30.31
N GLY A 550 -23.25 -13.04 -30.22
CA GLY A 550 -23.95 -13.94 -31.14
C GLY A 550 -23.86 -15.43 -30.75
N ASP A 551 -24.68 -16.25 -31.39
CA ASP A 551 -24.71 -17.71 -31.21
C ASP A 551 -23.66 -18.38 -32.10
N ILE A 552 -23.27 -19.60 -31.75
CA ILE A 552 -22.47 -20.50 -32.58
C ILE A 552 -23.22 -20.90 -33.83
N ASP A 553 -24.54 -21.07 -33.74
CA ASP A 553 -25.41 -21.31 -34.87
C ASP A 553 -25.79 -19.97 -35.55
N GLN A 554 -25.36 -19.80 -36.80
CA GLN A 554 -25.54 -18.55 -37.54
C GLN A 554 -27.01 -18.28 -37.89
N ASP A 555 -27.86 -19.30 -37.81
CA ASP A 555 -29.28 -19.23 -38.15
C ASP A 555 -30.17 -18.84 -36.95
N VAL A 556 -29.59 -18.66 -35.75
CA VAL A 556 -30.31 -18.29 -34.53
C VAL A 556 -30.33 -16.77 -34.35
N GLU A 557 -31.51 -16.15 -34.48
CA GLU A 557 -31.72 -14.75 -34.10
C GLU A 557 -31.83 -14.64 -32.56
N ILE A 558 -30.83 -14.04 -31.93
CA ILE A 558 -30.84 -13.80 -30.48
C ILE A 558 -31.52 -12.46 -30.17
N GLU A 559 -32.47 -12.48 -29.24
CA GLU A 559 -33.01 -11.27 -28.64
C GLU A 559 -31.90 -10.56 -27.85
N LYS A 560 -31.56 -9.33 -28.25
CA LYS A 560 -30.66 -8.47 -27.49
C LYS A 560 -31.33 -8.12 -26.17
N THR A 561 -30.93 -8.80 -25.11
CA THR A 561 -31.23 -8.41 -23.75
C THR A 561 -30.18 -7.41 -23.31
N ASP A 562 -30.61 -6.17 -23.06
CA ASP A 562 -29.74 -5.07 -22.62
C ASP A 562 -29.90 -4.88 -21.11
N HIS A 563 -29.57 -5.89 -20.29
CA HIS A 563 -29.66 -5.75 -18.84
C HIS A 563 -28.64 -4.73 -18.31
N PHE A 564 -27.43 -4.70 -18.89
CA PHE A 564 -26.35 -3.81 -18.52
C PHE A 564 -25.68 -3.16 -19.74
N ALA A 565 -25.86 -1.84 -19.92
CA ALA A 565 -25.23 -1.08 -21.01
C ALA A 565 -23.69 -1.16 -21.04
N ILE A 566 -23.05 -1.49 -19.92
CA ILE A 566 -21.59 -1.67 -19.84
C ILE A 566 -21.07 -2.84 -20.70
N VAL A 567 -21.95 -3.80 -21.03
CA VAL A 567 -21.63 -4.97 -21.86
C VAL A 567 -21.87 -4.60 -23.32
N ASN A 568 -20.76 -4.36 -24.05
CA ASN A 568 -20.77 -4.08 -25.47
C ASN A 568 -19.79 -5.00 -26.20
N LEU A 569 -19.78 -5.00 -27.54
CA LEU A 569 -18.89 -5.83 -28.35
C LEU A 569 -17.40 -5.77 -27.96
N ARG A 570 -16.91 -4.62 -27.47
CA ARG A 570 -15.50 -4.42 -27.09
C ARG A 570 -15.21 -4.84 -25.65
N THR A 571 -16.18 -4.78 -24.75
CA THR A 571 -16.00 -5.15 -23.33
C THR A 571 -16.43 -6.58 -23.03
N ALA A 572 -17.45 -7.09 -23.72
CA ALA A 572 -18.10 -8.38 -23.47
C ALA A 572 -17.11 -9.54 -23.47
N ALA A 573 -16.39 -9.75 -24.57
CA ALA A 573 -15.46 -10.86 -24.70
C ALA A 573 -14.18 -10.69 -23.85
N PRO A 574 -13.34 -9.66 -24.02
CA PRO A 574 -12.02 -9.63 -23.38
C PRO A 574 -12.06 -9.32 -21.88
N THR A 575 -13.16 -8.77 -21.36
CA THR A 575 -13.24 -8.30 -19.97
C THR A 575 -14.38 -8.95 -19.20
N VAL A 576 -15.63 -8.75 -19.62
CA VAL A 576 -16.80 -9.17 -18.83
C VAL A 576 -16.88 -10.68 -18.77
N CYS A 577 -16.66 -11.40 -19.88
CA CYS A 577 -16.64 -12.85 -19.95
C CYS A 577 -15.67 -13.48 -18.94
N LEU A 578 -14.41 -12.99 -18.89
CA LEU A 578 -13.42 -13.50 -17.93
C LEU A 578 -13.78 -13.18 -16.48
N LEU A 579 -14.42 -12.03 -16.22
CA LEU A 579 -14.86 -11.66 -14.88
C LEU A 579 -16.03 -12.52 -14.39
N VAL A 580 -17.05 -12.75 -15.24
CA VAL A 580 -18.20 -13.58 -14.86
C VAL A 580 -17.79 -15.03 -14.66
N LEU A 581 -16.87 -15.55 -15.48
CA LEU A 581 -16.29 -16.89 -15.32
C LEU A 581 -15.52 -17.01 -13.99
N SER A 582 -14.60 -16.09 -13.71
CA SER A 582 -13.87 -16.07 -12.43
C SER A 582 -14.80 -15.94 -11.22
N GLN A 583 -15.90 -15.19 -11.34
CA GLN A 583 -16.88 -15.06 -10.26
C GLN A 583 -17.76 -16.32 -10.11
N ALA A 584 -18.09 -17.00 -11.21
CA ALA A 584 -18.79 -18.28 -11.19
C ALA A 584 -17.94 -19.38 -10.54
N GLU A 585 -16.63 -19.42 -10.81
CA GLU A 585 -15.68 -20.33 -10.18
C GLU A 585 -15.72 -20.20 -8.64
N LYS A 586 -15.69 -18.98 -8.11
CA LYS A 586 -15.80 -18.73 -6.65
C LYS A 586 -17.12 -19.25 -6.07
N VAL A 587 -18.24 -19.07 -6.77
CA VAL A 587 -19.54 -19.61 -6.32
C VAL A 587 -19.51 -21.14 -6.31
N LEU A 588 -18.89 -21.78 -7.31
CA LEU A 588 -18.72 -23.24 -7.32
C LEU A 588 -17.85 -23.73 -6.15
N GLU A 589 -16.81 -22.99 -5.76
CA GLU A 589 -16.00 -23.29 -4.58
C GLU A 589 -16.80 -23.19 -3.27
N GLU A 590 -17.66 -22.19 -3.12
CA GLU A 590 -18.59 -22.09 -1.99
C GLU A 590 -19.55 -23.28 -1.94
N VAL A 591 -20.10 -23.69 -3.09
CA VAL A 591 -20.97 -24.87 -3.18
C VAL A 591 -20.22 -26.16 -2.84
N ASP A 592 -18.99 -26.35 -3.35
CA ASP A 592 -18.13 -27.49 -3.00
C ASP A 592 -17.87 -27.57 -1.49
N TRP A 593 -17.60 -26.41 -0.86
CA TRP A 593 -17.43 -26.32 0.59
C TRP A 593 -18.72 -26.71 1.33
N LEU A 594 -19.88 -26.22 0.90
CA LEU A 594 -21.18 -26.58 1.47
C LEU A 594 -21.47 -28.09 1.33
N ILE A 595 -21.18 -28.68 0.16
CA ILE A 595 -21.31 -30.13 -0.08
C ILE A 595 -20.40 -30.93 0.87
N THR A 596 -19.17 -30.47 1.08
CA THR A 596 -18.23 -31.11 2.00
C THR A 596 -18.71 -31.01 3.45
N LYS A 597 -19.27 -29.86 3.84
CA LYS A 597 -19.85 -29.64 5.16
C LYS A 597 -21.02 -30.59 5.45
N ILE A 598 -21.97 -30.72 4.53
CA ILE A 598 -23.12 -31.63 4.70
C ILE A 598 -22.72 -33.12 4.65
N LYS A 599 -21.66 -33.47 3.90
CA LYS A 599 -21.09 -34.83 3.96
C LYS A 599 -20.52 -35.16 5.34
N GLY A 600 -19.87 -34.18 5.99
CA GLY A 600 -19.31 -34.35 7.33
C GLY A 600 -20.38 -34.63 8.40
N SER A 601 -21.54 -33.98 8.32
CA SER A 601 -22.64 -34.19 9.28
C SER A 601 -23.31 -35.57 9.13
N VAL A 602 -23.45 -36.08 7.91
CA VAL A 602 -24.03 -37.42 7.66
C VAL A 602 -23.17 -38.53 8.26
N ASN A 603 -21.84 -38.36 8.26
CA ASN A 603 -20.90 -39.29 8.88
C ASN A 603 -20.94 -39.24 10.43
N GLN A 604 -21.42 -38.14 11.03
CA GLN A 604 -21.59 -38.01 12.48
C GLN A 604 -22.94 -38.57 12.95
N GLU A 605 -24.02 -38.36 12.20
CA GLU A 605 -25.34 -38.94 12.49
C GLU A 605 -25.31 -40.48 12.44
N THR A 606 -24.49 -41.07 11.57
CA THR A 606 -24.30 -42.54 11.50
C THR A 606 -23.51 -43.14 12.67
N LEU A 607 -22.86 -42.33 13.51
CA LEU A 607 -22.16 -42.78 14.72
C LEU A 607 -23.01 -42.65 16.00
N SER A 608 -24.11 -41.89 15.96
CA SER A 608 -24.99 -41.64 17.11
C SER A 608 -26.22 -42.54 17.19
N ASP A 609 -26.41 -43.47 16.24
CA ASP A 609 -27.60 -44.34 16.15
C ASP A 609 -27.62 -45.53 17.15
N GLU A 610 -26.82 -45.47 18.23
CA GLU A 610 -26.97 -46.36 19.40
C GLU A 610 -27.47 -45.58 20.63
N MET A 611 -28.67 -44.96 20.58
CA MET A 611 -29.55 -44.85 21.76
C MET A 611 -30.99 -44.39 21.43
N THR A 612 -31.95 -45.26 21.78
CA THR A 612 -33.39 -45.09 22.12
C THR A 612 -34.31 -44.13 21.34
N PRO A 613 -35.48 -44.62 20.84
CA PRO A 613 -36.46 -43.83 20.10
C PRO A 613 -37.62 -43.31 20.98
N GLU A 614 -37.43 -42.25 21.76
CA GLU A 614 -38.55 -41.55 22.42
C GLU A 614 -38.27 -40.05 22.43
N ASP A 615 -38.81 -39.32 21.43
CA ASP A 615 -39.28 -37.92 21.51
C ASP A 615 -39.52 -37.36 20.09
N ALA A 616 -40.52 -37.90 19.40
CA ALA A 616 -41.00 -37.39 18.12
C ALA A 616 -42.13 -36.37 18.32
N SER A 617 -41.79 -35.14 18.75
CA SER A 617 -42.70 -33.99 18.59
C SER A 617 -41.96 -32.66 18.47
N SER A 618 -41.42 -32.38 17.28
CA SER A 618 -41.31 -31.00 16.77
C SER A 618 -41.15 -31.00 15.24
N GLN A 619 -42.07 -30.30 14.55
CA GLN A 619 -42.08 -30.07 13.10
C GLN A 619 -40.97 -29.10 12.66
N ALA A 620 -39.71 -29.37 12.99
CA ALA A 620 -38.57 -28.63 12.45
C ALA A 620 -37.91 -29.47 11.35
N VAL A 621 -37.99 -29.00 10.11
CA VAL A 621 -37.21 -29.59 9.00
C VAL A 621 -35.73 -29.51 9.39
N PRO A 622 -34.95 -30.61 9.25
CA PRO A 622 -33.54 -30.59 9.63
C PRO A 622 -32.79 -29.46 8.91
N PRO A 623 -31.91 -28.70 9.59
CA PRO A 623 -31.20 -27.56 9.00
C PRO A 623 -30.41 -27.93 7.73
N THR A 624 -29.98 -29.19 7.61
CA THR A 624 -29.30 -29.77 6.44
C THR A 624 -30.14 -29.70 5.15
N VAL A 625 -31.46 -29.88 5.24
CA VAL A 625 -32.36 -29.85 4.06
C VAL A 625 -32.48 -28.44 3.47
N HIS A 626 -32.36 -27.40 4.30
CA HIS A 626 -32.33 -26.01 3.82
C HIS A 626 -31.06 -25.72 3.02
N ILE A 627 -29.93 -26.26 3.46
CA ILE A 627 -28.64 -26.15 2.74
C ILE A 627 -28.70 -26.91 1.41
N GLU A 628 -29.28 -28.12 1.39
CA GLU A 628 -29.48 -28.90 0.15
C GLU A 628 -30.33 -28.16 -0.89
N LYS A 629 -31.43 -27.53 -0.45
CA LYS A 629 -32.27 -26.69 -1.33
C LYS A 629 -31.49 -25.49 -1.85
N ALA A 630 -30.72 -24.81 -1.00
CA ALA A 630 -29.88 -23.69 -1.40
C ALA A 630 -28.83 -24.10 -2.45
N ILE A 631 -28.09 -25.20 -2.23
CA ILE A 631 -27.15 -25.76 -3.20
C ILE A 631 -27.84 -26.06 -4.53
N THR A 632 -29.01 -26.68 -4.48
CA THR A 632 -29.77 -27.05 -5.69
C THR A 632 -30.18 -25.81 -6.49
N MET A 633 -30.64 -24.75 -5.81
CA MET A 633 -30.99 -23.49 -6.46
C MET A 633 -29.76 -22.77 -7.05
N GLN A 634 -28.65 -22.73 -6.31
CA GLN A 634 -27.38 -22.14 -6.78
C GLN A 634 -26.88 -22.83 -8.06
N LEU A 635 -26.80 -24.17 -8.02
CA LEU A 635 -26.37 -24.97 -9.18
C LEU A 635 -27.36 -24.85 -10.34
N GLY A 636 -28.67 -24.79 -10.08
CA GLY A 636 -29.68 -24.62 -11.12
C GLY A 636 -29.50 -23.32 -11.90
N THR A 637 -29.32 -22.20 -11.21
CA THR A 637 -29.07 -20.90 -11.86
C THR A 637 -27.73 -20.89 -12.58
N LEU A 638 -26.68 -21.50 -12.01
CA LEU A 638 -25.38 -21.62 -12.67
C LEU A 638 -25.44 -22.46 -13.95
N VAL A 639 -26.27 -23.51 -14.00
CA VAL A 639 -26.49 -24.29 -15.23
C VAL A 639 -27.07 -23.40 -16.33
N THR A 640 -28.03 -22.53 -16.02
CA THR A 640 -28.56 -21.56 -16.98
C THR A 640 -27.49 -20.55 -17.41
N PHE A 641 -26.66 -20.05 -16.48
CA PHE A 641 -25.53 -19.18 -16.80
C PHE A 641 -24.54 -19.82 -17.79
N PHE A 642 -24.12 -21.06 -17.54
CA PHE A 642 -23.21 -21.76 -18.45
C PHE A 642 -23.87 -22.09 -19.78
N HIS A 643 -25.18 -22.40 -19.79
CA HIS A 643 -25.92 -22.66 -21.02
C HIS A 643 -25.83 -21.48 -22.01
N GLU A 644 -26.00 -20.25 -21.54
CA GLU A 644 -25.86 -19.05 -22.39
C GLU A 644 -24.43 -18.91 -22.95
N LEU A 645 -23.41 -19.04 -22.10
CA LEU A 645 -22.02 -18.86 -22.54
C LEU A 645 -21.53 -19.96 -23.49
N VAL A 646 -22.04 -21.18 -23.36
CA VAL A 646 -21.68 -22.32 -24.21
C VAL A 646 -22.31 -22.22 -25.60
N GLN A 647 -23.43 -21.49 -25.74
CA GLN A 647 -24.01 -21.15 -27.04
C GLN A 647 -23.33 -19.95 -27.69
N THR A 648 -22.64 -19.13 -26.90
CA THR A 648 -22.04 -17.88 -27.40
C THR A 648 -20.83 -18.12 -28.31
N ALA A 649 -20.74 -17.39 -29.42
CA ALA A 649 -19.62 -17.38 -30.36
C ALA A 649 -18.37 -16.64 -29.82
N LEU A 650 -17.77 -17.16 -28.73
CA LEU A 650 -16.64 -16.53 -28.05
C LEU A 650 -15.38 -16.41 -28.96
N PRO A 651 -14.61 -15.30 -28.86
CA PRO A 651 -13.31 -15.19 -29.51
C PRO A 651 -12.34 -16.29 -29.03
N SER A 652 -11.55 -16.84 -29.95
CA SER A 652 -10.54 -17.85 -29.61
C SER A 652 -9.46 -17.26 -28.69
N GLY A 653 -9.01 -18.03 -27.71
CA GLY A 653 -8.03 -17.60 -26.71
C GLY A 653 -8.48 -17.86 -25.28
N SER A 654 -8.16 -16.95 -24.37
CA SER A 654 -8.34 -17.13 -22.92
C SER A 654 -9.78 -17.36 -22.48
N CYS A 655 -10.78 -16.76 -23.15
CA CYS A 655 -12.18 -16.91 -22.78
C CYS A 655 -12.67 -18.36 -22.97
N VAL A 656 -12.30 -18.97 -24.10
CA VAL A 656 -12.63 -20.37 -24.40
C VAL A 656 -11.93 -21.31 -23.41
N ASP A 657 -10.64 -21.10 -23.15
CA ASP A 657 -9.88 -21.94 -22.21
C ASP A 657 -10.43 -21.87 -20.78
N THR A 658 -10.85 -20.67 -20.35
CA THR A 658 -11.42 -20.45 -19.01
C THR A 658 -12.82 -21.06 -18.91
N LEU A 659 -13.67 -20.86 -19.92
CA LEU A 659 -14.99 -21.48 -19.98
C LEU A 659 -14.90 -23.02 -19.92
N LEU A 660 -14.00 -23.65 -20.68
CA LEU A 660 -13.81 -25.10 -20.66
C LEU A 660 -13.37 -25.63 -19.29
N LYS A 661 -12.54 -24.88 -18.56
CA LYS A 661 -12.15 -25.21 -17.19
C LYS A 661 -13.33 -25.12 -16.22
N ASP A 662 -14.10 -24.04 -16.30
CA ASP A 662 -15.26 -23.81 -15.43
C ASP A 662 -16.39 -24.82 -15.70
N LEU A 663 -16.59 -25.20 -16.96
CA LEU A 663 -17.49 -26.30 -17.31
C LEU A 663 -17.04 -27.62 -16.66
N SER A 664 -15.73 -27.91 -16.69
CA SER A 664 -15.20 -29.11 -16.02
C SER A 664 -15.43 -29.04 -14.50
N LYS A 665 -15.33 -27.84 -13.93
CA LYS A 665 -15.57 -27.58 -12.50
C LYS A 665 -17.04 -27.79 -12.12
N ILE A 666 -18.01 -27.25 -12.86
CA ILE A 666 -19.44 -27.47 -12.54
C ILE A 666 -19.83 -28.95 -12.63
N TYR A 667 -19.34 -29.70 -13.62
CA TYR A 667 -19.57 -31.16 -13.66
C TYR A 667 -18.92 -31.89 -12.49
N SER A 668 -17.75 -31.44 -12.03
CA SER A 668 -17.09 -31.99 -10.84
C SER A 668 -17.90 -31.72 -9.56
N THR A 669 -18.42 -30.50 -9.39
CA THR A 669 -19.29 -30.11 -8.27
C THR A 669 -20.62 -30.87 -8.29
N LEU A 670 -21.27 -30.97 -9.46
CA LEU A 670 -22.48 -31.80 -9.65
C LEU A 670 -22.19 -33.26 -9.31
N THR A 671 -21.05 -33.81 -9.73
CA THR A 671 -20.62 -35.17 -9.38
C THR A 671 -20.43 -35.32 -7.87
N ALA A 672 -19.81 -34.33 -7.20
CA ALA A 672 -19.64 -34.34 -5.76
C ALA A 672 -20.99 -34.34 -5.02
N PHE A 673 -21.99 -33.61 -5.54
CA PHE A 673 -23.35 -33.56 -5.02
C PHE A 673 -24.11 -34.89 -5.26
N VAL A 674 -23.96 -35.50 -6.44
CA VAL A 674 -24.51 -36.84 -6.72
C VAL A 674 -23.90 -37.88 -5.79
N LYS A 675 -22.58 -37.82 -5.54
CA LYS A 675 -21.89 -38.69 -4.57
C LYS A 675 -22.38 -38.49 -3.13
N TYR A 676 -22.75 -37.26 -2.75
CA TYR A 676 -23.40 -37.02 -1.46
C TYR A 676 -24.73 -37.76 -1.35
N TYR A 677 -25.61 -37.63 -2.35
CA TYR A 677 -26.89 -38.35 -2.34
C TYR A 677 -26.72 -39.87 -2.42
N LEU A 678 -25.64 -40.38 -3.03
CA LEU A 678 -25.31 -41.79 -2.98
C LEU A 678 -25.04 -42.30 -1.55
N GLN A 679 -24.49 -41.46 -0.67
CA GLN A 679 -24.29 -41.77 0.74
C GLN A 679 -25.60 -41.62 1.53
N VAL A 680 -26.34 -40.52 1.32
CA VAL A 680 -27.61 -40.25 2.03
C VAL A 680 -28.72 -41.24 1.66
N CYS A 681 -28.75 -41.74 0.42
CA CYS A 681 -29.73 -42.75 0.03
C CYS A 681 -29.47 -44.13 0.67
N GLN A 682 -28.29 -44.37 1.27
CA GLN A 682 -28.03 -45.61 2.02
C GLN A 682 -28.80 -45.65 3.36
N SER A 683 -29.16 -44.49 3.92
CA SER A 683 -29.88 -44.35 5.21
C SER A 683 -31.39 -44.09 5.05
N SER A 684 -32.01 -44.54 3.95
CA SER A 684 -33.47 -44.51 3.69
C SER A 684 -34.11 -43.16 3.29
N ARG A 685 -33.35 -42.12 2.93
CA ARG A 685 -33.90 -40.87 2.38
C ARG A 685 -34.18 -40.96 0.87
N ARG A 686 -35.40 -40.60 0.44
CA ARG A 686 -35.74 -40.39 -0.98
C ARG A 686 -35.06 -39.13 -1.52
N ILE A 687 -34.69 -39.15 -2.80
CA ILE A 687 -34.16 -37.99 -3.51
C ILE A 687 -35.26 -36.92 -3.61
N PRO A 688 -34.98 -35.65 -3.24
CA PRO A 688 -35.94 -34.57 -3.40
C PRO A 688 -36.22 -34.24 -4.89
N ASN A 689 -37.47 -33.91 -5.21
CA ASN A 689 -37.88 -33.50 -6.57
C ASN A 689 -37.06 -32.32 -7.13
N THR A 690 -36.53 -31.45 -6.26
CA THR A 690 -35.67 -30.32 -6.66
C THR A 690 -34.36 -30.80 -7.27
N VAL A 691 -33.78 -31.86 -6.72
CA VAL A 691 -32.53 -32.46 -7.21
C VAL A 691 -32.78 -33.19 -8.52
N GLU A 692 -33.90 -33.91 -8.64
CA GLU A 692 -34.30 -34.52 -9.91
C GLU A 692 -34.44 -33.47 -11.01
N LYS A 693 -35.10 -32.34 -10.74
CA LYS A 693 -35.22 -31.23 -11.70
C LYS A 693 -33.85 -30.69 -12.11
N LEU A 694 -32.92 -30.51 -11.17
CA LEU A 694 -31.55 -30.06 -11.47
C LEU A 694 -30.81 -31.04 -12.37
N VAL A 695 -30.91 -32.35 -12.11
CA VAL A 695 -30.27 -33.36 -12.97
C VAL A 695 -30.84 -33.31 -14.38
N LYS A 696 -32.17 -33.22 -14.52
CA LYS A 696 -32.81 -33.06 -15.84
C LYS A 696 -32.37 -31.77 -16.53
N LEU A 697 -32.23 -30.68 -15.79
CA LEU A 697 -31.74 -29.40 -16.32
C LEU A 697 -30.32 -29.55 -16.87
N SER A 698 -29.42 -30.19 -16.12
CA SER A 698 -28.03 -30.42 -16.57
C SER A 698 -27.96 -31.27 -17.86
N GLY A 699 -28.76 -32.34 -17.95
CA GLY A 699 -28.76 -33.22 -19.13
C GLY A 699 -29.50 -32.66 -20.35
N SER A 700 -30.31 -31.62 -20.19
CA SER A 700 -31.00 -30.96 -21.32
C SER A 700 -30.28 -29.70 -21.79
N HIS A 701 -29.90 -28.81 -20.86
CA HIS A 701 -29.37 -27.48 -21.21
C HIS A 701 -27.84 -27.43 -21.23
N LEU A 702 -27.14 -28.36 -20.56
CA LEU A 702 -25.68 -28.29 -20.44
C LEU A 702 -24.99 -29.37 -21.30
N THR A 703 -25.33 -30.65 -21.12
CA THR A 703 -24.58 -31.75 -21.74
C THR A 703 -24.59 -31.75 -23.27
N PRO A 704 -25.74 -31.62 -23.97
CA PRO A 704 -25.76 -31.56 -25.43
C PRO A 704 -25.01 -30.34 -25.99
N VAL A 705 -25.20 -29.18 -25.35
CA VAL A 705 -24.63 -27.89 -25.79
C VAL A 705 -23.11 -27.86 -25.57
N CYS A 706 -22.59 -28.55 -24.54
CA CYS A 706 -21.15 -28.70 -24.36
C CYS A 706 -20.49 -29.41 -25.56
N TYR A 707 -21.14 -30.44 -26.12
CA TYR A 707 -20.59 -31.17 -27.28
C TYR A 707 -20.63 -30.34 -28.57
N SER A 708 -21.67 -29.54 -28.78
CA SER A 708 -21.71 -28.60 -29.91
C SER A 708 -20.63 -27.52 -29.77
N PHE A 709 -20.42 -26.97 -28.57
CA PHE A 709 -19.34 -26.01 -28.28
C PHE A 709 -17.94 -26.60 -28.50
N ILE A 710 -17.68 -27.82 -28.04
CA ILE A 710 -16.40 -28.51 -28.29
C ILE A 710 -16.14 -28.62 -29.80
N SER A 711 -17.17 -28.97 -30.58
CA SER A 711 -17.08 -29.09 -32.03
C SER A 711 -16.79 -27.72 -32.68
N TYR A 712 -17.44 -26.66 -32.22
CA TYR A 712 -17.19 -25.28 -32.65
C TYR A 712 -15.73 -24.86 -32.40
N VAL A 713 -15.22 -25.10 -31.19
CA VAL A 713 -13.84 -24.74 -30.81
C VAL A 713 -12.83 -25.48 -31.71
N GLN A 714 -13.04 -26.78 -31.94
CA GLN A 714 -12.18 -27.58 -32.81
C GLN A 714 -12.18 -27.07 -34.25
N ASN A 715 -13.35 -26.75 -34.81
CA ASN A 715 -13.50 -26.25 -36.18
C ASN A 715 -12.86 -24.86 -36.37
N LYS A 716 -13.02 -23.96 -35.39
CA LYS A 716 -12.47 -22.60 -35.42
C LYS A 716 -10.94 -22.60 -35.30
N SER A 717 -10.37 -23.51 -34.50
CA SER A 717 -8.91 -23.67 -34.37
C SER A 717 -8.24 -24.21 -35.64
N SER A 718 -8.93 -25.03 -36.44
CA SER A 718 -8.41 -25.53 -37.73
C SER A 718 -8.36 -24.48 -38.85
N ASN A 719 -9.14 -23.39 -38.76
CA ASN A 719 -9.30 -22.39 -39.82
C ASN A 719 -8.35 -21.17 -39.72
N ASN A 720 -7.30 -21.22 -38.90
CA ASN A 720 -6.31 -20.13 -38.85
C ASN A 720 -5.43 -20.11 -40.13
N PRO A 721 -5.50 -19.08 -41.01
CA PRO A 721 -4.87 -19.13 -42.32
C PRO A 721 -3.41 -18.64 -42.25
N LYS A 722 -2.47 -19.57 -42.08
CA LYS A 722 -1.07 -19.42 -42.52
C LYS A 722 -0.49 -20.76 -42.99
N CYS A 723 -0.80 -21.14 -44.23
CA CYS A 723 0.08 -21.79 -45.23
C CYS A 723 -0.78 -22.44 -46.34
N PRO A 724 -0.43 -22.27 -47.64
CA PRO A 724 -1.23 -22.81 -48.74
C PRO A 724 -1.00 -24.32 -48.95
N GLU A 725 -2.11 -24.98 -49.29
CA GLU A 725 -2.31 -26.25 -50.00
C GLU A 725 -1.18 -27.30 -50.07
N LYS A 726 -1.45 -28.47 -49.47
CA LYS A 726 -1.48 -29.78 -50.18
C LYS A 726 -2.02 -30.93 -49.32
N GLU A 727 -3.10 -31.53 -49.84
CA GLU A 727 -3.51 -32.94 -49.85
C GLU A 727 -3.53 -33.79 -48.56
N LYS A 728 -4.77 -34.12 -48.16
CA LYS A 728 -5.33 -35.46 -47.87
C LYS A 728 -4.37 -36.58 -47.40
N ALA A 729 -3.54 -36.31 -46.39
CA ALA A 729 -2.97 -37.33 -45.49
C ALA A 729 -2.76 -36.80 -44.06
N ALA A 730 -3.15 -35.56 -43.77
CA ALA A 730 -2.85 -34.84 -42.53
C ALA A 730 -3.93 -34.94 -41.43
N VAL A 731 -5.05 -35.62 -41.67
CA VAL A 731 -6.21 -35.64 -40.74
C VAL A 731 -5.87 -36.30 -39.40
N SER A 732 -4.96 -37.29 -39.36
CA SER A 732 -4.54 -37.93 -38.10
C SER A 732 -3.48 -37.15 -37.33
N LYS A 733 -2.60 -36.39 -38.01
CA LYS A 733 -1.59 -35.53 -37.38
C LYS A 733 -2.15 -34.17 -36.94
N SER A 734 -3.17 -33.64 -37.60
CA SER A 734 -3.84 -32.40 -37.18
C SER A 734 -4.68 -32.62 -35.91
N MET A 735 -5.37 -33.77 -35.78
CA MET A 735 -6.16 -34.10 -34.58
C MET A 735 -5.29 -34.18 -33.30
N ALA A 736 -4.09 -34.78 -33.41
CA ALA A 736 -3.12 -34.84 -32.30
C ALA A 736 -2.48 -33.48 -31.96
N LYS A 737 -2.42 -32.54 -32.92
CA LYS A 737 -1.91 -31.17 -32.71
C LYS A 737 -2.98 -30.26 -32.10
N VAL A 738 -4.23 -30.37 -32.56
CA VAL A 738 -5.41 -29.68 -31.99
C VAL A 738 -5.67 -30.12 -30.56
N LEU A 739 -5.53 -31.42 -30.23
CA LEU A 739 -5.60 -31.94 -28.85
C LEU A 739 -4.44 -31.46 -27.96
N ARG A 740 -3.27 -31.12 -28.54
CA ARG A 740 -2.14 -30.50 -27.81
C ARG A 740 -2.36 -29.01 -27.55
N GLU A 741 -3.05 -28.32 -28.45
CA GLU A 741 -3.34 -26.88 -28.38
C GLU A 741 -4.59 -26.55 -27.54
N THR A 742 -5.47 -27.53 -27.24
CA THR A 742 -6.65 -27.38 -26.35
C THR A 742 -6.68 -28.42 -25.22
N LYS A 743 -5.67 -28.36 -24.33
CA LYS A 743 -5.57 -29.21 -23.13
C LYS A 743 -6.84 -29.32 -22.24
N PRO A 744 -7.75 -28.32 -22.12
CA PRO A 744 -8.91 -28.48 -21.24
C PRO A 744 -10.05 -29.34 -21.82
N ILE A 745 -10.09 -29.61 -23.13
CA ILE A 745 -11.18 -30.40 -23.74
C ILE A 745 -11.24 -31.84 -23.19
N PRO A 746 -10.14 -32.61 -23.13
CA PRO A 746 -10.17 -33.94 -22.54
C PRO A 746 -10.62 -33.96 -21.07
N ASN A 747 -10.26 -32.92 -20.30
CA ASN A 747 -10.68 -32.80 -18.91
C ASN A 747 -12.19 -32.58 -18.78
N LEU A 748 -12.78 -31.77 -19.66
CA LEU A 748 -14.22 -31.56 -19.70
C LEU A 748 -14.96 -32.86 -20.04
N VAL A 749 -14.51 -33.58 -21.08
CA VAL A 749 -15.12 -34.87 -21.46
C VAL A 749 -15.03 -35.87 -20.30
N PHE A 750 -13.87 -35.97 -19.65
CA PHE A 750 -13.71 -36.83 -18.47
C PHE A 750 -14.66 -36.44 -17.32
N ALA A 751 -14.82 -35.13 -17.05
CA ALA A 751 -15.73 -34.66 -16.01
C ALA A 751 -17.20 -35.01 -16.31
N ILE A 752 -17.63 -34.90 -17.57
CA ILE A 752 -18.96 -35.31 -18.04
C ILE A 752 -19.15 -36.82 -17.85
N GLU A 753 -18.19 -37.64 -18.30
CA GLU A 753 -18.25 -39.10 -18.17
C GLU A 753 -18.31 -39.56 -16.71
N GLN A 754 -17.54 -38.92 -15.82
CA GLN A 754 -17.63 -39.20 -14.38
C GLN A 754 -19.00 -38.82 -13.82
N TYR A 755 -19.55 -37.68 -14.20
CA TYR A 755 -20.87 -37.25 -13.77
C TYR A 755 -21.96 -38.27 -14.15
N GLU A 756 -22.00 -38.67 -15.43
CA GLU A 756 -22.94 -39.68 -15.93
C GLU A 756 -22.77 -41.04 -15.23
N LYS A 757 -21.52 -41.47 -15.01
CA LYS A 757 -21.21 -42.71 -14.29
C LYS A 757 -21.82 -42.73 -12.88
N PHE A 758 -21.67 -41.64 -12.12
CA PHE A 758 -22.24 -41.57 -10.76
C PHE A 758 -23.76 -41.37 -10.76
N LEU A 759 -24.33 -40.72 -11.78
CA LEU A 759 -25.78 -40.67 -11.97
C LEU A 759 -26.40 -42.05 -12.24
N ILE A 760 -25.75 -42.88 -13.05
CA ILE A 760 -26.17 -44.28 -13.28
C ILE A 760 -26.20 -45.05 -11.96
N GLN A 761 -25.16 -44.91 -11.14
CA GLN A 761 -25.10 -45.55 -9.83
C GLN A 761 -26.21 -45.06 -8.90
N LEU A 762 -26.48 -43.74 -8.90
CA LEU A 762 -27.53 -43.16 -8.07
C LEU A 762 -28.93 -43.65 -8.50
N SER A 763 -29.22 -43.68 -9.80
CA SER A 763 -30.50 -44.13 -10.34
C SER A 763 -30.77 -45.62 -10.04
N LYS A 764 -29.74 -46.48 -10.15
CA LYS A 764 -29.85 -47.91 -9.78
C LYS A 764 -30.16 -48.11 -8.29
N LYS A 765 -29.57 -47.29 -7.40
CA LYS A 765 -29.75 -47.40 -5.95
C LYS A 765 -31.04 -46.75 -5.44
N SER A 766 -31.46 -45.62 -6.02
CA SER A 766 -32.61 -44.85 -5.54
C SER A 766 -33.97 -45.35 -6.07
N LYS A 767 -33.97 -46.32 -7.01
CA LYS A 767 -35.15 -46.83 -7.73
C LYS A 767 -35.90 -45.77 -8.56
N VAL A 768 -35.36 -44.55 -8.69
CA VAL A 768 -35.89 -43.50 -9.58
C VAL A 768 -35.14 -43.54 -10.92
N LYS A 769 -35.86 -43.62 -12.05
CA LYS A 769 -35.28 -43.55 -13.41
C LYS A 769 -34.84 -42.12 -13.74
N ILE A 770 -33.68 -41.71 -13.22
CA ILE A 770 -33.07 -40.40 -13.47
C ILE A 770 -32.25 -40.44 -14.78
N PHE A 771 -31.68 -41.59 -15.13
CA PHE A 771 -30.74 -41.77 -16.25
C PHE A 771 -31.38 -41.66 -17.65
N PHE A 772 -32.65 -42.07 -17.82
CA PHE A 772 -33.33 -42.05 -19.13
C PHE A 772 -33.62 -40.64 -19.67
N ILE A 773 -33.21 -39.58 -18.96
CA ILE A 773 -33.53 -38.20 -19.29
C ILE A 773 -32.30 -37.45 -19.82
N THR A 774 -31.08 -38.00 -19.69
CA THR A 774 -29.83 -37.29 -20.05
C THR A 774 -29.20 -37.72 -21.39
N THR A 775 -29.66 -38.80 -22.04
CA THR A 775 -29.12 -39.22 -23.36
C THR A 775 -30.08 -40.15 -24.14
N PRO A 776 -30.51 -39.79 -25.37
CA PRO A 776 -31.21 -40.73 -26.28
C PRO A 776 -30.27 -41.76 -26.94
N ILE A 777 -28.95 -41.52 -26.91
CA ILE A 777 -27.98 -42.16 -27.82
C ILE A 777 -27.65 -43.62 -27.45
N TYR A 778 -27.85 -44.05 -26.20
CA TYR A 778 -27.55 -45.43 -25.79
C TYR A 778 -28.70 -46.44 -26.01
N CYS A 779 -29.90 -45.99 -26.36
CA CYS A 779 -31.06 -46.89 -26.57
C CYS A 779 -30.94 -47.84 -27.78
N TRP A 780 -30.00 -47.60 -28.70
CA TRP A 780 -29.84 -48.47 -29.86
C TRP A 780 -29.03 -49.74 -29.58
N LYS A 781 -28.19 -49.78 -28.53
CA LYS A 781 -27.32 -50.95 -28.29
C LYS A 781 -27.96 -52.05 -27.44
N GLU A 782 -28.86 -51.70 -26.52
CA GLU A 782 -29.60 -52.69 -25.71
C GLU A 782 -30.83 -53.26 -26.44
N SER A 783 -31.49 -52.48 -27.30
CA SER A 783 -32.65 -52.95 -28.08
C SER A 783 -32.26 -54.00 -29.15
N SER A 784 -31.05 -53.90 -29.72
CA SER A 784 -30.55 -54.89 -30.69
C SER A 784 -30.08 -56.21 -30.07
N GLN A 785 -29.78 -56.26 -28.77
CA GLN A 785 -29.40 -57.50 -28.08
C GLN A 785 -30.60 -58.30 -27.55
N LEU A 786 -31.77 -57.67 -27.41
CA LEU A 786 -33.01 -58.33 -26.95
C LEU A 786 -33.87 -58.91 -28.09
N CYS A 787 -33.73 -58.42 -29.33
CA CYS A 787 -34.48 -58.95 -30.49
C CYS A 787 -33.83 -60.18 -31.17
N GLY A 788 -32.62 -60.60 -30.75
CA GLY A 788 -31.87 -61.71 -31.36
C GLY A 788 -32.04 -63.09 -30.71
N ARG A 789 -32.93 -63.25 -29.72
CA ARG A 789 -33.16 -64.52 -29.00
C ARG A 789 -34.64 -64.87 -28.85
N GLN A 790 -35.39 -64.85 -29.95
CA GLN A 790 -36.68 -65.54 -30.06
C GLN A 790 -36.87 -66.02 -31.51
N HIS A 791 -36.12 -67.05 -31.90
CA HIS A 791 -36.51 -68.02 -32.93
C HIS A 791 -35.60 -69.25 -32.81
N SER A 792 -36.04 -70.19 -31.96
CA SER A 792 -35.86 -71.64 -32.12
C SER A 792 -36.91 -72.32 -31.25
#